data_AF-W3WVR1-F1
#
_entry.id   AF-W3WVR1-F1
#
_cell.length_a   1.000
_cell.length_b   1.000
_cell.length_c   1.000
_cell.angle_alpha   90.00
_cell.angle_beta   90.00
_cell.angle_gamma   90.00
#
_symmetry.space_group_name_H-M   'P 1'
#
loop_
_entity.id
_entity.type
_entity.pdbx_description
1 polymer ?
#
loop_
_entity_poly.entity_id
_entity_poly.type
_entity_poly.pdbx_seq_one_letter_code
_entity_poly.pdbx_strand_id
1 'polypeptide(L)'
;MARSIWSRLLPNALSLITILPILTDTSLAGVNGSEAAVEIVQGPSRVYGNDSYPTIWRRVQDLEAPRARYPGFQPQTLVLKNGTIRREGARPLMCDILFERDVPVALRDGSIMYTDVFRPTTGPGPYPAIVAWSPYGKEVGGQWLDDTVNRTGVALSTVSELQKFEGPDPAYWVNQGYVVLNADARGAYSSEGNITTFGRQLAEDGYDFIEWVAAQPWSSGKVGMSGNSWLAISQWFIAAEQPPHLTAIAPWEGLTDLFRDVSNRGGSPAPGFQEIILTAFGGKNYAEDIPRMCVNEILMNEYWEDKIAQVENISIPAYVVASYTNELHTHGSFDGFRRIQSTEKWLRVHNSSEWPDYYESTHVEELTSFFDYFLKEKVNGWSQTPRIRISILDPSQGDTVDQAEDNWPVTNVVPRTMYLQANNTLADDTYETDDSVSYNASSTVGTTFTYDVDEALEIIGYMKLRLWVEAEGSDDMELSITVQKLDHNGNPYESNAGVESSTIVGASGKLRVSQRAIDETRSTPFEPYLLHTSEQLLQSGDIVPVEIGVWPMALRVHPDEKIAVTVAPAPITPTNADLGYGTARILVPRSGGTYPPGQNVSTIILGGNDYPDYVNEQRVATPITRNNGTHVIHFGGQYDSYLLMPVRYINQTNPRF
;
A
#
# COMPACT_ATOMS: atom_id res chain seq x y z
N MET A 1 -33.36 -8.10 -15.88
CA MET A 1 -33.85 -7.73 -14.53
C MET A 1 -32.67 -7.07 -13.82
N ALA A 2 -32.89 -5.94 -13.14
CA ALA A 2 -31.90 -4.92 -12.71
C ALA A 2 -31.51 -3.85 -13.78
N ARG A 3 -32.41 -2.87 -13.96
CA ARG A 3 -32.10 -1.48 -14.31
C ARG A 3 -32.99 -0.59 -13.43
N SER A 4 -32.49 0.60 -13.08
CA SER A 4 -33.19 1.71 -12.43
C SER A 4 -33.37 1.63 -10.90
N ILE A 5 -32.49 2.32 -10.17
CA ILE A 5 -32.84 3.17 -9.01
C ILE A 5 -31.88 4.38 -9.02
N TRP A 6 -32.18 5.39 -9.84
CA TRP A 6 -31.64 6.74 -9.71
C TRP A 6 -32.77 7.70 -10.07
N SER A 7 -33.51 8.19 -9.07
CA SER A 7 -34.16 9.51 -9.10
C SER A 7 -34.87 9.78 -7.77
N ARG A 8 -34.79 11.05 -7.36
CA ARG A 8 -35.50 11.73 -6.25
C ARG A 8 -34.71 11.79 -4.95
N LEU A 9 -34.15 12.97 -4.64
CA LEU A 9 -34.68 13.86 -3.60
C LEU A 9 -33.83 15.16 -3.54
N LEU A 10 -34.48 16.29 -3.81
CA LEU A 10 -34.14 17.66 -3.39
C LEU A 10 -35.51 18.36 -3.24
N PRO A 11 -35.73 19.24 -2.24
CA PRO A 11 -35.30 20.62 -2.43
C PRO A 11 -34.99 21.47 -1.16
N ASN A 12 -34.39 22.64 -1.44
CA ASN A 12 -34.42 23.93 -0.71
C ASN A 12 -33.52 24.15 0.53
N ALA A 13 -32.52 25.02 0.37
CA ALA A 13 -32.28 26.12 1.32
C ALA A 13 -31.53 27.29 0.63
N LEU A 14 -32.10 28.49 0.76
CA LEU A 14 -31.58 29.77 0.31
C LEU A 14 -30.97 30.51 1.53
N SER A 15 -29.86 31.21 1.29
CA SER A 15 -29.33 32.39 1.99
C SER A 15 -28.94 32.30 3.47
N LEU A 16 -27.65 32.52 3.78
CA LEU A 16 -27.16 33.74 4.47
C LEU A 16 -25.64 33.71 4.61
N ILE A 17 -24.99 34.72 4.02
CA ILE A 17 -23.57 35.07 4.19
C ILE A 17 -23.45 35.84 5.50
N THR A 18 -22.54 35.42 6.38
CA THR A 18 -22.03 36.30 7.45
C THR A 18 -20.56 36.02 7.70
N ILE A 19 -19.74 37.06 7.52
CA ILE A 19 -18.29 37.14 7.77
C ILE A 19 -18.09 37.49 9.24
N LEU A 20 -17.25 36.77 10.00
CA LEU A 20 -16.70 37.22 11.30
C LEU A 20 -15.32 36.53 11.56
N PRO A 21 -14.45 37.10 12.42
CA PRO A 21 -13.04 37.29 12.13
C PRO A 21 -12.10 36.37 12.92
N ILE A 22 -10.86 36.31 12.43
CA ILE A 22 -9.70 35.66 13.06
C ILE A 22 -9.41 36.30 14.42
N LEU A 23 -9.38 35.48 15.47
CA LEU A 23 -8.75 35.83 16.75
C LEU A 23 -7.92 34.65 17.26
N THR A 24 -6.63 34.91 17.40
CA THR A 24 -5.64 34.11 18.11
C THR A 24 -5.79 34.33 19.61
N ASP A 25 -5.98 33.28 20.43
CA ASP A 25 -5.19 33.09 21.66
C ASP A 25 -5.44 31.73 22.35
N THR A 26 -4.40 31.31 23.05
CA THR A 26 -4.16 30.09 23.82
C THR A 26 -4.87 30.07 25.19
N SER A 27 -5.45 28.92 25.58
CA SER A 27 -5.34 28.30 26.94
C SER A 27 -6.29 27.09 27.11
N LEU A 28 -5.74 26.03 27.72
CA LEU A 28 -6.43 24.81 28.14
C LEU A 28 -7.10 25.01 29.52
N ALA A 29 -8.41 24.74 29.64
CA ALA A 29 -9.02 24.01 30.77
C ALA A 29 -10.56 23.94 30.69
N GLY A 30 -11.08 22.71 30.54
CA GLY A 30 -12.29 22.15 31.14
C GLY A 30 -13.64 22.89 31.08
N VAL A 31 -14.58 22.34 30.28
CA VAL A 31 -16.03 22.43 30.56
C VAL A 31 -16.71 21.12 30.18
N ASN A 32 -17.56 20.62 31.09
CA ASN A 32 -18.44 19.47 30.91
C ASN A 32 -19.60 19.79 29.94
N GLY A 33 -19.82 18.89 28.97
CA GLY A 33 -21.11 18.63 28.32
C GLY A 33 -21.58 19.63 27.24
N SER A 34 -21.24 19.36 25.98
CA SER A 34 -22.01 19.78 24.79
C SER A 34 -21.50 19.03 23.54
N GLU A 35 -22.33 18.96 22.50
CA GLU A 35 -22.07 18.52 21.11
C GLU A 35 -20.57 18.35 20.77
N ALA A 36 -20.18 17.14 20.37
CA ALA A 36 -18.79 16.79 20.09
C ALA A 36 -18.24 17.70 18.98
N ALA A 37 -17.50 18.74 19.35
CA ALA A 37 -16.83 19.60 18.39
C ALA A 37 -15.80 18.79 17.61
N VAL A 38 -15.76 18.97 16.29
CA VAL A 38 -14.68 18.52 15.41
C VAL A 38 -13.33 18.94 16.02
N GLU A 39 -12.50 17.96 16.39
CA GLU A 39 -11.25 18.21 17.12
C GLU A 39 -10.05 17.99 16.21
N ILE A 40 -9.86 18.95 15.30
CA ILE A 40 -8.69 19.05 14.42
C ILE A 40 -7.72 20.05 15.04
N VAL A 41 -6.51 19.59 15.34
CA VAL A 41 -5.48 20.40 15.99
C VAL A 41 -4.22 20.48 15.14
N GLN A 42 -3.47 21.56 15.28
CA GLN A 42 -2.13 21.68 14.70
C GLN A 42 -1.08 21.46 15.78
N GLY A 43 -0.06 20.68 15.45
CA GLY A 43 1.05 20.42 16.34
C GLY A 43 2.27 19.94 15.57
N PRO A 44 3.48 20.12 16.10
CA PRO A 44 4.69 19.66 15.44
C PRO A 44 4.71 18.12 15.37
N SER A 45 5.07 17.58 14.21
CA SER A 45 5.56 16.20 14.10
C SER A 45 7.07 16.22 13.89
N ARG A 46 7.79 15.24 14.46
CA ARG A 46 9.26 15.19 14.40
C ARG A 46 9.75 14.77 13.01
N VAL A 47 10.82 15.42 12.55
CA VAL A 47 11.58 15.04 11.34
C VAL A 47 12.93 14.45 11.75
N TYR A 48 13.77 14.09 10.76
CA TYR A 48 15.21 13.81 10.91
C TYR A 48 15.91 14.76 11.88
N GLY A 49 16.43 14.20 12.98
CA GLY A 49 17.19 14.94 13.98
C GLY A 49 16.30 15.74 14.95
N ASN A 50 16.56 17.05 15.07
CA ASN A 50 15.84 17.95 15.98
C ASN A 50 14.78 18.82 15.27
N ASP A 51 14.56 18.58 13.98
CA ASP A 51 13.64 19.38 13.18
C ASP A 51 12.18 18.96 13.44
N SER A 52 11.24 19.88 13.18
CA SER A 52 9.81 19.59 13.22
C SER A 52 9.03 20.48 12.25
N TYR A 53 8.00 19.94 11.61
CA TYR A 53 7.07 20.70 10.76
C TYR A 53 5.66 20.76 11.36
N PRO A 54 4.86 21.79 11.04
CA PRO A 54 3.45 21.82 11.38
C PRO A 54 2.74 20.61 10.78
N THR A 55 2.05 19.85 11.63
CA THR A 55 1.24 18.71 11.21
C THR A 55 -0.16 18.90 11.72
N ILE A 56 -1.13 18.51 10.90
CA ILE A 56 -2.53 18.50 11.28
C ILE A 56 -2.83 17.13 11.88
N TRP A 57 -3.51 17.14 13.02
CA TRP A 57 -3.90 15.96 13.76
C TRP A 57 -5.40 15.98 13.93
N ARG A 58 -6.03 14.80 13.86
CA ARG A 58 -7.45 14.66 14.14
C ARG A 58 -7.70 13.48 15.06
N ARG A 59 -8.80 13.54 15.80
CA ARG A 59 -9.15 12.52 16.77
C ARG A 59 -9.43 11.19 16.07
N VAL A 60 -8.83 10.11 16.59
CA VAL A 60 -9.07 8.73 16.12
C VAL A 60 -10.39 8.20 16.67
N GLN A 61 -10.85 7.07 16.14
CA GLN A 61 -12.07 6.47 16.64
C GLN A 61 -11.93 6.02 18.10
N ASP A 62 -12.94 6.36 18.91
CA ASP A 62 -13.01 5.89 20.30
C ASP A 62 -13.03 4.36 20.38
N LEU A 63 -12.33 3.81 21.38
CA LEU A 63 -12.23 2.36 21.56
C LEU A 63 -13.55 1.67 21.92
N GLU A 64 -14.53 2.41 22.42
CA GLU A 64 -15.87 1.91 22.70
C GLU A 64 -16.76 1.85 21.44
N ALA A 65 -16.35 2.49 20.35
CA ALA A 65 -17.13 2.45 19.12
C ALA A 65 -17.00 1.06 18.45
N PRO A 66 -18.11 0.46 17.99
CA PRO A 66 -18.12 -0.91 17.47
C PRO A 66 -17.04 -1.22 16.42
N ARG A 67 -16.76 -0.29 15.49
CA ARG A 67 -15.74 -0.48 14.45
C ARG A 67 -14.30 -0.58 14.96
N ALA A 68 -13.99 -0.08 16.15
CA ALA A 68 -12.63 -0.16 16.71
C ALA A 68 -12.27 -1.60 17.12
N ARG A 69 -13.29 -2.47 17.33
CA ARG A 69 -13.16 -3.87 17.74
C ARG A 69 -12.19 -4.10 18.89
N TYR A 70 -12.21 -3.21 19.87
CA TYR A 70 -11.32 -3.31 21.00
C TYR A 70 -11.89 -4.30 22.05
N PRO A 71 -11.21 -5.43 22.34
CA PRO A 71 -11.68 -6.38 23.36
C PRO A 71 -11.40 -5.94 24.81
N GLY A 72 -10.91 -4.72 25.02
CA GLY A 72 -10.53 -4.18 26.32
C GLY A 72 -9.04 -4.39 26.66
N PHE A 73 -8.56 -3.65 27.67
CA PHE A 73 -7.21 -3.79 28.20
C PHE A 73 -7.19 -4.89 29.27
N GLN A 74 -6.37 -5.92 29.11
CA GLN A 74 -6.34 -7.07 30.01
C GLN A 74 -4.95 -7.75 30.02
N PRO A 75 -3.96 -7.18 30.74
CA PRO A 75 -2.69 -7.84 30.97
C PRO A 75 -2.87 -9.21 31.62
N GLN A 76 -2.45 -10.26 30.91
CA GLN A 76 -2.59 -11.63 31.39
C GLN A 76 -1.61 -12.57 30.68
N THR A 77 -1.31 -13.68 31.33
CA THR A 77 -0.54 -14.78 30.75
C THR A 77 -1.40 -16.04 30.72
N LEU A 78 -1.54 -16.64 29.54
CA LEU A 78 -2.34 -17.84 29.30
C LEU A 78 -1.48 -18.90 28.59
N VAL A 79 -1.77 -20.17 28.84
CA VAL A 79 -1.32 -21.26 27.96
C VAL A 79 -2.48 -21.65 27.06
N LEU A 80 -2.36 -21.33 25.78
CA LEU A 80 -3.28 -21.75 24.74
C LEU A 80 -2.91 -23.18 24.32
N LYS A 81 -3.88 -24.10 24.36
CA LYS A 81 -3.61 -25.53 24.23
C LYS A 81 -3.61 -26.01 22.78
N ASN A 82 -2.71 -26.93 22.46
CA ASN A 82 -2.68 -27.63 21.18
C ASN A 82 -4.09 -28.20 20.84
N GLY A 83 -4.50 -28.05 19.58
CA GLY A 83 -5.79 -28.50 19.06
C GLY A 83 -6.99 -27.59 19.40
N THR A 84 -6.80 -26.53 20.19
CA THR A 84 -7.87 -25.54 20.45
C THR A 84 -7.98 -24.53 19.31
N ILE A 85 -9.14 -23.86 19.23
CA ILE A 85 -9.47 -22.85 18.22
C ILE A 85 -9.88 -21.54 18.88
N ARG A 86 -9.70 -20.40 18.19
CA ARG A 86 -10.24 -19.11 18.65
C ARG A 86 -11.68 -18.88 18.17
N ARG A 87 -12.04 -19.45 17.02
CA ARG A 87 -13.35 -19.33 16.36
C ARG A 87 -13.65 -20.62 15.61
N GLU A 88 -14.91 -21.06 15.62
CA GLU A 88 -15.34 -22.23 14.85
C GLU A 88 -14.99 -22.07 13.36
N GLY A 89 -14.33 -23.09 12.80
CA GLY A 89 -13.82 -23.09 11.42
C GLY A 89 -12.43 -22.48 11.22
N ALA A 90 -11.88 -21.79 12.23
CA ALA A 90 -10.50 -21.28 12.19
C ALA A 90 -9.46 -22.41 12.32
N ARG A 91 -8.22 -22.12 11.95
CA ARG A 91 -7.10 -23.04 12.12
C ARG A 91 -6.91 -23.41 13.61
N PRO A 92 -6.90 -24.70 13.98
CA PRO A 92 -6.52 -25.12 15.33
C PRO A 92 -5.04 -24.86 15.63
N LEU A 93 -4.73 -24.62 16.89
CA LEU A 93 -3.33 -24.50 17.33
C LEU A 93 -2.57 -25.80 17.09
N MET A 94 -1.36 -25.71 16.57
CA MET A 94 -0.50 -26.86 16.26
C MET A 94 0.39 -27.29 17.44
N CYS A 95 0.55 -26.40 18.43
CA CYS A 95 1.31 -26.63 19.65
C CYS A 95 0.71 -25.86 20.83
N ASP A 96 1.22 -26.12 22.05
CA ASP A 96 0.91 -25.30 23.22
C ASP A 96 1.67 -23.96 23.12
N ILE A 97 0.94 -22.84 23.15
CA ILE A 97 1.48 -21.48 23.04
C ILE A 97 1.35 -20.78 24.39
N LEU A 98 2.42 -20.19 24.89
CA LEU A 98 2.33 -19.21 25.96
C LEU A 98 1.98 -17.86 25.32
N PHE A 99 0.83 -17.33 25.71
CA PHE A 99 0.30 -16.06 25.26
C PHE A 99 0.38 -15.05 26.42
N GLU A 100 1.15 -14.00 26.24
CA GLU A 100 1.24 -12.85 27.15
C GLU A 100 0.57 -11.65 26.47
N ARG A 101 -0.58 -11.23 27.00
CA ARG A 101 -1.39 -10.13 26.45
C ARG A 101 -1.03 -8.81 27.11
N ASP A 102 -1.07 -7.73 26.34
CA ASP A 102 -0.86 -6.34 26.81
C ASP A 102 0.47 -6.16 27.56
N VAL A 103 1.56 -6.69 27.03
CA VAL A 103 2.90 -6.51 27.58
C VAL A 103 3.35 -5.06 27.35
N PRO A 104 3.71 -4.31 28.40
CA PRO A 104 4.18 -2.93 28.26
C PRO A 104 5.62 -2.87 27.74
N VAL A 105 5.86 -1.96 26.81
CA VAL A 105 7.18 -1.65 26.23
C VAL A 105 7.43 -0.16 26.41
N ALA A 106 8.46 0.18 27.18
CA ALA A 106 8.86 1.57 27.37
C ALA A 106 9.79 2.01 26.23
N LEU A 107 9.42 3.11 25.57
CA LEU A 107 10.22 3.74 24.52
C LEU A 107 11.23 4.74 25.09
N ARG A 108 12.17 5.22 24.27
CA ARG A 108 13.22 6.17 24.68
C ARG A 108 12.70 7.49 25.26
N ASP A 109 11.49 7.90 24.87
CA ASP A 109 10.84 9.13 25.35
C ASP A 109 9.98 8.91 26.61
N GLY A 110 9.93 7.69 27.14
CA GLY A 110 9.16 7.30 28.31
C GLY A 110 7.71 6.88 28.03
N SER A 111 7.24 7.00 26.78
CA SER A 111 5.90 6.54 26.39
C SER A 111 5.83 5.01 26.46
N ILE A 112 4.66 4.48 26.83
CA ILE A 112 4.41 3.05 26.90
C ILE A 112 3.60 2.57 25.69
N MET A 113 4.18 1.67 24.92
CA MET A 113 3.48 0.85 23.92
C MET A 113 3.05 -0.49 24.52
N TYR A 114 2.05 -1.13 23.91
CA TYR A 114 1.60 -2.47 24.30
C TYR A 114 1.70 -3.46 23.15
N THR A 115 2.09 -4.69 23.48
CA THR A 115 2.19 -5.80 22.52
C THR A 115 1.67 -7.10 23.08
N ASP A 116 1.20 -7.97 22.20
CA ASP A 116 0.87 -9.36 22.50
C ASP A 116 2.03 -10.27 22.07
N VAL A 117 2.49 -11.13 22.98
CA VAL A 117 3.62 -12.04 22.78
C VAL A 117 3.13 -13.49 22.76
N PHE A 118 3.38 -14.19 21.66
CA PHE A 118 3.06 -15.60 21.47
C PHE A 118 4.35 -16.40 21.35
N ARG A 119 4.62 -17.32 22.27
CA ARG A 119 5.89 -18.08 22.27
C ARG A 119 5.74 -19.54 22.68
N PRO A 120 6.73 -20.40 22.35
CA PRO A 120 6.69 -21.80 22.74
C PRO A 120 6.66 -21.96 24.28
N THR A 121 5.90 -22.95 24.76
CA THR A 121 5.84 -23.32 26.19
C THR A 121 7.00 -24.22 26.63
N THR A 122 7.60 -24.96 25.69
CA THR A 122 8.67 -25.94 25.92
C THR A 122 9.65 -25.92 24.74
N GLY A 123 10.90 -26.34 24.97
CA GLY A 123 11.94 -26.44 23.94
C GLY A 123 13.28 -25.82 24.37
N PRO A 124 14.34 -26.00 23.55
CA PRO A 124 15.70 -25.56 23.89
C PRO A 124 15.91 -24.08 23.55
N GLY A 125 15.04 -23.19 24.05
CA GLY A 125 15.21 -21.74 23.88
C GLY A 125 16.61 -21.27 24.31
N PRO A 126 17.02 -20.03 23.96
CA PRO A 126 16.22 -18.92 23.45
C PRO A 126 15.76 -19.05 21.98
N TYR A 127 14.75 -18.26 21.58
CA TYR A 127 14.06 -18.32 20.29
C TYR A 127 14.21 -17.03 19.47
N PRO A 128 14.31 -17.10 18.13
CA PRO A 128 14.15 -15.91 17.28
C PRO A 128 12.72 -15.37 17.33
N ALA A 129 12.56 -14.09 17.03
CA ALA A 129 11.27 -13.40 17.08
C ALA A 129 10.87 -12.82 15.72
N ILE A 130 9.57 -12.76 15.45
CA ILE A 130 8.96 -12.11 14.29
C ILE A 130 8.01 -11.03 14.80
N VAL A 131 8.23 -9.80 14.35
CA VAL A 131 7.44 -8.63 14.74
C VAL A 131 6.46 -8.25 13.63
N ALA A 132 5.20 -8.08 14.01
CA ALA A 132 4.10 -7.55 13.21
C ALA A 132 3.75 -6.13 13.70
N TRP A 133 4.00 -5.11 12.89
CA TRP A 133 3.91 -3.70 13.30
C TRP A 133 2.86 -2.93 12.50
N SER A 134 1.77 -2.52 13.16
CA SER A 134 0.79 -1.59 12.58
C SER A 134 -0.11 -0.97 13.66
N PRO A 135 -0.83 0.13 13.35
CA PRO A 135 -1.83 0.72 14.23
C PRO A 135 -3.20 -0.01 14.17
N TYR A 136 -3.29 -1.14 13.46
CA TYR A 136 -4.59 -1.79 13.17
C TYR A 136 -5.22 -2.53 14.36
N GLY A 137 -4.50 -2.67 15.48
CA GLY A 137 -4.91 -3.46 16.64
C GLY A 137 -4.23 -4.82 16.68
N LYS A 138 -3.75 -5.26 17.83
CA LYS A 138 -2.95 -6.49 18.02
C LYS A 138 -3.77 -7.79 18.05
N GLU A 139 -5.08 -7.66 18.14
CA GLU A 139 -6.05 -8.74 18.01
C GLU A 139 -6.88 -8.54 16.73
N VAL A 140 -8.22 -8.48 16.81
CA VAL A 140 -9.07 -8.30 15.62
C VAL A 140 -8.94 -6.88 15.05
N GLY A 141 -9.14 -5.86 15.90
CA GLY A 141 -8.87 -4.47 15.54
C GLY A 141 -9.74 -3.88 14.42
N GLY A 142 -9.36 -2.68 13.97
CA GLY A 142 -10.15 -1.83 13.07
C GLY A 142 -10.25 -2.35 11.64
N GLN A 143 -9.36 -3.26 11.24
CA GLN A 143 -9.35 -3.92 9.94
C GLN A 143 -9.22 -5.42 10.14
N TRP A 144 -9.97 -6.21 9.39
CA TRP A 144 -9.90 -7.67 9.45
C TRP A 144 -10.23 -8.30 8.10
N LEU A 145 -9.81 -9.55 7.89
CA LEU A 145 -10.09 -10.26 6.63
C LEU A 145 -11.59 -10.31 6.33
N ASP A 146 -12.44 -10.54 7.34
CA ASP A 146 -13.90 -10.60 7.19
C ASP A 146 -14.58 -9.30 6.74
N ASP A 147 -13.88 -8.15 6.72
CA ASP A 147 -14.47 -6.86 6.33
C ASP A 147 -14.78 -6.75 4.84
N THR A 148 -14.05 -7.50 4.01
CA THR A 148 -14.22 -7.47 2.56
C THR A 148 -14.94 -8.71 2.04
N VAL A 149 -15.40 -8.63 0.80
CA VAL A 149 -16.06 -9.75 0.12
C VAL A 149 -15.14 -10.97 0.11
N ASN A 150 -15.70 -12.14 0.50
CA ASN A 150 -15.01 -13.42 0.49
C ASN A 150 -13.71 -13.45 1.33
N ARG A 151 -13.62 -12.68 2.42
CA ARG A 151 -12.42 -12.60 3.28
C ARG A 151 -11.14 -12.25 2.52
N THR A 152 -11.27 -11.40 1.50
CA THR A 152 -10.22 -11.09 0.52
C THR A 152 -9.57 -12.32 -0.14
N GLY A 153 -10.31 -13.43 -0.25
CA GLY A 153 -9.82 -14.70 -0.78
C GLY A 153 -9.14 -15.62 0.23
N VAL A 154 -9.00 -15.20 1.50
CA VAL A 154 -8.36 -16.00 2.56
C VAL A 154 -9.41 -16.78 3.35
N ALA A 155 -9.45 -18.10 3.15
CA ALA A 155 -10.35 -18.98 3.89
C ALA A 155 -10.10 -18.90 5.42
N LEU A 156 -11.17 -18.98 6.22
CA LEU A 156 -11.07 -18.94 7.69
C LEU A 156 -10.18 -20.05 8.26
N SER A 157 -10.17 -21.23 7.63
CA SER A 157 -9.32 -22.36 8.04
C SER A 157 -7.82 -22.13 7.82
N THR A 158 -7.44 -21.07 7.10
CA THR A 158 -6.04 -20.73 6.79
C THR A 158 -5.37 -19.96 7.93
N VAL A 159 -6.14 -19.39 8.87
CA VAL A 159 -5.60 -18.57 9.96
C VAL A 159 -6.26 -18.93 11.29
N SER A 160 -5.54 -18.75 12.40
CA SER A 160 -6.05 -19.09 13.74
C SER A 160 -6.97 -18.05 14.36
N GLU A 161 -7.04 -16.87 13.73
CA GLU A 161 -7.64 -15.64 14.26
C GLU A 161 -6.88 -15.04 15.47
N LEU A 162 -5.65 -15.49 15.73
CA LEU A 162 -4.70 -14.86 16.66
C LEU A 162 -3.71 -13.90 15.97
N GLN A 163 -3.63 -13.95 14.64
CA GLN A 163 -2.80 -13.02 13.87
C GLN A 163 -3.26 -11.57 14.04
N LYS A 164 -2.34 -10.64 13.89
CA LYS A 164 -2.70 -9.27 13.54
C LYS A 164 -3.24 -9.27 12.10
N PHE A 165 -4.12 -8.34 11.73
CA PHE A 165 -4.45 -8.15 10.30
C PHE A 165 -3.14 -8.00 9.51
N GLU A 166 -3.02 -8.73 8.40
CA GLU A 166 -1.80 -8.81 7.54
C GLU A 166 -0.54 -9.38 8.20
N GLY A 167 -0.64 -9.91 9.41
CA GLY A 167 0.49 -10.37 10.20
C GLY A 167 0.72 -11.89 10.16
N PRO A 168 1.91 -12.35 10.58
CA PRO A 168 2.20 -13.76 10.79
C PRO A 168 1.20 -14.43 11.76
N ASP A 169 0.69 -15.61 11.40
CA ASP A 169 -0.23 -16.39 12.25
C ASP A 169 0.52 -17.11 13.39
N PRO A 170 0.28 -16.77 14.68
CA PRO A 170 0.94 -17.39 15.81
C PRO A 170 0.79 -18.92 15.85
N ALA A 171 -0.33 -19.48 15.37
CA ALA A 171 -0.55 -20.93 15.39
C ALA A 171 0.50 -21.68 14.55
N TYR A 172 0.94 -21.09 13.45
CA TYR A 172 1.97 -21.67 12.58
C TYR A 172 3.37 -21.33 13.08
N TRP A 173 3.67 -20.05 13.29
CA TRP A 173 5.05 -19.59 13.55
C TRP A 173 5.58 -20.04 14.91
N VAL A 174 4.74 -20.08 15.94
CA VAL A 174 5.15 -20.62 17.25
C VAL A 174 5.46 -22.10 17.17
N ASN A 175 4.70 -22.85 16.36
CA ASN A 175 4.97 -24.26 16.10
C ASN A 175 6.29 -24.48 15.35
N GLN A 176 6.73 -23.51 14.53
CA GLN A 176 8.07 -23.52 13.92
C GLN A 176 9.19 -23.13 14.90
N GLY A 177 8.87 -22.77 16.14
CA GLY A 177 9.86 -22.36 17.16
C GLY A 177 10.28 -20.89 17.03
N TYR A 178 9.36 -20.02 16.60
CA TYR A 178 9.51 -18.57 16.68
C TYR A 178 8.66 -17.99 17.81
N VAL A 179 9.03 -16.79 18.27
CA VAL A 179 8.10 -15.90 18.99
C VAL A 179 7.44 -14.97 17.99
N VAL A 180 6.14 -14.76 18.10
CA VAL A 180 5.40 -13.75 17.31
C VAL A 180 4.98 -12.62 18.23
N LEU A 181 5.21 -11.38 17.80
CA LEU A 181 4.79 -10.17 18.50
C LEU A 181 3.84 -9.36 17.64
N ASN A 182 2.63 -9.13 18.15
CA ASN A 182 1.67 -8.21 17.56
C ASN A 182 1.76 -6.90 18.34
N ALA A 183 2.43 -5.88 17.78
CA ALA A 183 2.63 -4.59 18.45
C ALA A 183 1.52 -3.61 18.09
N ASP A 184 0.85 -2.99 19.06
CA ASP A 184 0.04 -1.80 18.80
C ASP A 184 0.96 -0.58 18.83
N ALA A 185 1.23 -0.04 17.64
CA ALA A 185 2.07 1.14 17.44
C ALA A 185 1.66 2.32 18.35
N ARG A 186 2.56 3.30 18.52
CA ARG A 186 2.29 4.51 19.29
C ARG A 186 0.91 5.10 18.99
N GLY A 187 0.17 5.46 20.05
CA GLY A 187 -1.18 6.04 19.99
C GLY A 187 -2.30 5.07 19.58
N ALA A 188 -1.97 3.88 19.07
CA ALA A 188 -2.96 2.88 18.70
C ALA A 188 -3.48 2.17 19.95
N TYR A 189 -4.81 2.07 20.05
CA TYR A 189 -5.48 1.37 21.14
C TYR A 189 -5.06 1.87 22.52
N SER A 190 -4.44 1.01 23.32
CA SER A 190 -3.99 1.39 24.67
C SER A 190 -2.61 1.99 24.71
N SER A 191 -1.84 1.94 23.63
CA SER A 191 -0.51 2.56 23.54
C SER A 191 -0.60 4.07 23.66
N GLU A 192 0.34 4.67 24.39
CA GLU A 192 0.39 6.11 24.65
C GLU A 192 0.83 6.89 23.40
N GLY A 193 0.58 8.20 23.39
CA GLY A 193 0.96 9.11 22.31
C GLY A 193 -0.10 9.24 21.21
N ASN A 194 0.34 9.71 20.03
CA ASN A 194 -0.48 9.90 18.85
C ASN A 194 -0.01 8.97 17.73
N ILE A 195 -0.93 8.52 16.88
CA ILE A 195 -0.61 7.67 15.73
C ILE A 195 0.06 8.52 14.67
N THR A 196 1.29 8.17 14.31
CA THR A 196 2.03 8.75 13.19
C THR A 196 1.91 7.86 11.96
N THR A 197 1.70 8.48 10.79
CA THR A 197 1.69 7.73 9.53
C THR A 197 3.08 7.71 8.96
N PHE A 198 3.78 6.60 9.19
CA PHE A 198 5.17 6.39 8.75
C PHE A 198 6.13 7.49 9.21
N GLY A 199 7.30 7.54 8.59
CA GLY A 199 8.32 8.53 8.91
C GLY A 199 9.11 8.22 10.17
N ARG A 200 9.92 9.20 10.59
CA ARG A 200 10.96 8.98 11.60
C ARG A 200 10.42 8.54 12.95
N GLN A 201 9.33 9.14 13.42
CA GLN A 201 8.78 8.77 14.73
C GLN A 201 8.42 7.26 14.77
N LEU A 202 7.78 6.75 13.71
CA LEU A 202 7.49 5.32 13.58
C LEU A 202 8.78 4.49 13.51
N ALA A 203 9.78 4.97 12.77
CA ALA A 203 11.07 4.29 12.61
C ALA A 203 11.84 4.15 13.94
N GLU A 204 11.91 5.23 14.73
CA GLU A 204 12.58 5.25 16.03
C GLU A 204 11.84 4.41 17.09
N ASP A 205 10.50 4.45 17.09
CA ASP A 205 9.71 3.60 17.97
C ASP A 205 9.92 2.11 17.64
N GLY A 206 10.00 1.80 16.35
CA GLY A 206 10.31 0.45 15.89
C GLY A 206 11.73 0.02 16.26
N TYR A 207 12.73 0.91 16.17
CA TYR A 207 14.09 0.64 16.67
C TYR A 207 14.05 0.24 18.15
N ASP A 208 13.42 1.06 19.00
CA ASP A 208 13.33 0.81 20.44
C ASP A 208 12.62 -0.51 20.73
N PHE A 209 11.56 -0.81 19.98
CA PHE A 209 10.82 -2.05 20.11
C PHE A 209 11.66 -3.27 19.73
N ILE A 210 12.41 -3.23 18.61
CA ILE A 210 13.29 -4.33 18.20
C ILE A 210 14.35 -4.60 19.27
N GLU A 211 14.98 -3.56 19.81
CA GLU A 211 15.99 -3.71 20.86
C GLU A 211 15.39 -4.23 22.17
N TRP A 212 14.17 -3.81 22.51
CA TRP A 212 13.43 -4.39 23.64
C TRP A 212 13.15 -5.88 23.43
N VAL A 213 12.73 -6.29 22.22
CA VAL A 213 12.49 -7.70 21.87
C VAL A 213 13.77 -8.51 22.02
N ALA A 214 14.89 -8.00 21.51
CA ALA A 214 16.19 -8.66 21.59
C ALA A 214 16.67 -8.85 23.04
N ALA A 215 16.34 -7.92 23.94
CA ALA A 215 16.72 -7.97 25.35
C ALA A 215 15.88 -8.96 26.19
N GLN A 216 14.79 -9.52 25.67
CA GLN A 216 13.94 -10.43 26.43
C GLN A 216 14.64 -11.76 26.74
N PRO A 217 14.42 -12.38 27.93
CA PRO A 217 15.12 -13.59 28.33
C PRO A 217 14.79 -14.82 27.46
N TRP A 218 13.68 -14.78 26.72
CA TRP A 218 13.30 -15.83 25.77
C TRP A 218 13.87 -15.61 24.37
N SER A 219 14.45 -14.44 24.09
CA SER A 219 14.91 -14.03 22.76
C SER A 219 16.33 -14.52 22.47
N SER A 220 16.58 -14.97 21.24
CA SER A 220 17.93 -15.32 20.78
C SER A 220 18.75 -14.08 20.39
N GLY A 221 18.14 -12.89 20.45
CA GLY A 221 18.70 -11.66 19.90
C GLY A 221 18.57 -11.53 18.38
N LYS A 222 17.93 -12.50 17.70
CA LYS A 222 17.65 -12.45 16.27
C LYS A 222 16.19 -12.10 16.03
N VAL A 223 15.92 -10.91 15.50
CA VAL A 223 14.58 -10.42 15.23
C VAL A 223 14.37 -10.30 13.72
N GLY A 224 13.24 -10.78 13.23
CA GLY A 224 12.74 -10.53 11.89
C GLY A 224 11.45 -9.72 11.90
N MET A 225 11.14 -9.10 10.77
CA MET A 225 9.82 -8.49 10.55
C MET A 225 9.16 -9.10 9.32
N SER A 226 7.83 -9.25 9.38
CA SER A 226 7.02 -9.81 8.31
C SER A 226 5.61 -9.23 8.35
N GLY A 227 5.02 -9.04 7.18
CA GLY A 227 3.63 -8.68 7.02
C GLY A 227 3.39 -7.89 5.74
N ASN A 228 2.12 -7.66 5.46
CA ASN A 228 1.63 -7.02 4.24
C ASN A 228 1.29 -5.52 4.45
N SER A 229 1.22 -4.73 3.37
CA SER A 229 0.76 -3.33 3.36
C SER A 229 1.46 -2.47 4.43
N TRP A 230 0.77 -1.95 5.46
CA TRP A 230 1.40 -1.15 6.53
C TRP A 230 2.51 -1.91 7.26
N LEU A 231 2.33 -3.22 7.47
CA LEU A 231 3.35 -4.06 8.08
C LEU A 231 4.56 -4.23 7.16
N ALA A 232 4.40 -4.12 5.83
CA ALA A 232 5.52 -4.07 4.89
C ALA A 232 6.17 -2.68 4.86
N ILE A 233 5.38 -1.60 4.77
CA ILE A 233 5.87 -0.22 4.73
C ILE A 233 6.69 0.08 5.99
N SER A 234 6.21 -0.32 7.16
CA SER A 234 6.92 -0.11 8.43
C SER A 234 8.31 -0.77 8.47
N GLN A 235 8.51 -1.88 7.76
CA GLN A 235 9.82 -2.55 7.68
C GLN A 235 10.85 -1.67 6.99
N TRP A 236 10.47 -0.94 5.93
CA TRP A 236 11.37 -0.03 5.23
C TRP A 236 11.87 1.09 6.13
N PHE A 237 10.96 1.70 6.91
CA PHE A 237 11.33 2.76 7.85
C PHE A 237 12.15 2.23 9.02
N ILE A 238 11.72 1.14 9.66
CA ILE A 238 12.38 0.61 10.85
C ILE A 238 13.77 0.04 10.50
N ALA A 239 13.91 -0.69 9.39
CA ALA A 239 15.20 -1.23 8.98
C ALA A 239 16.19 -0.14 8.55
N ALA A 240 15.71 1.01 8.05
CA ALA A 240 16.57 2.14 7.69
C ALA A 240 17.23 2.80 8.91
N GLU A 241 16.67 2.65 10.12
CA GLU A 241 17.31 3.07 11.38
C GLU A 241 18.34 2.04 11.90
N GLN A 242 18.56 0.95 11.17
CA GLN A 242 19.57 -0.08 11.42
C GLN A 242 19.59 -0.63 12.87
N PRO A 243 18.46 -1.12 13.44
CA PRO A 243 18.48 -1.75 14.76
C PRO A 243 19.45 -2.95 14.78
N PRO A 244 20.44 -3.00 15.69
CA PRO A 244 21.48 -4.04 15.67
C PRO A 244 20.96 -5.47 15.70
N HIS A 245 19.78 -5.71 16.29
CA HIS A 245 19.19 -7.04 16.41
C HIS A 245 18.14 -7.36 15.33
N LEU A 246 17.79 -6.40 14.46
CA LEU A 246 16.98 -6.67 13.27
C LEU A 246 17.86 -7.41 12.24
N THR A 247 17.65 -8.71 12.14
CA THR A 247 18.50 -9.61 11.36
C THR A 247 17.99 -9.80 9.93
N ALA A 248 16.67 -9.72 9.69
CA ALA A 248 16.09 -9.89 8.35
C ALA A 248 14.71 -9.24 8.25
N ILE A 249 14.34 -8.77 7.06
CA ILE A 249 13.00 -8.25 6.75
C ILE A 249 12.34 -9.03 5.61
N ALA A 250 11.02 -9.14 5.66
CA ALA A 250 10.19 -9.72 4.60
C ALA A 250 9.00 -8.79 4.29
N PRO A 251 9.23 -7.68 3.57
CA PRO A 251 8.17 -6.76 3.17
C PRO A 251 7.34 -7.38 2.04
N TRP A 252 6.07 -7.65 2.34
CA TRP A 252 5.08 -8.15 1.39
C TRP A 252 4.23 -6.99 0.89
N GLU A 253 4.44 -6.54 -0.34
CA GLU A 253 3.71 -5.40 -0.94
C GLU A 253 3.68 -4.14 -0.05
N GLY A 254 4.71 -3.30 -0.14
CA GLY A 254 4.80 -2.07 0.65
C GLY A 254 5.45 -0.91 -0.09
N LEU A 255 4.74 0.23 -0.11
CA LEU A 255 5.23 1.48 -0.71
C LEU A 255 6.45 2.06 0.04
N THR A 256 7.22 2.95 -0.60
CA THR A 256 8.40 3.59 0.03
C THR A 256 8.34 5.12 0.03
N ASP A 257 7.52 5.73 -0.82
CA ASP A 257 7.30 7.19 -0.88
C ASP A 257 5.79 7.45 -0.84
N LEU A 258 5.26 7.78 0.34
CA LEU A 258 3.81 7.96 0.51
C LEU A 258 3.24 9.03 -0.45
N PHE A 259 4.00 10.08 -0.72
CA PHE A 259 3.55 11.18 -1.57
C PHE A 259 3.46 10.74 -3.03
N ARG A 260 4.51 10.14 -3.58
CA ARG A 260 4.57 9.74 -5.00
C ARG A 260 3.79 8.47 -5.30
N ASP A 261 3.66 7.57 -4.33
CA ASP A 261 3.04 6.26 -4.56
C ASP A 261 1.51 6.33 -4.42
N VAL A 262 1.00 7.05 -3.42
CA VAL A 262 -0.44 7.02 -3.08
C VAL A 262 -1.05 8.40 -2.88
N SER A 263 -0.56 9.21 -1.93
CA SER A 263 -1.25 10.42 -1.48
C SER A 263 -1.37 11.47 -2.59
N ASN A 264 -0.31 11.67 -3.37
CA ASN A 264 -0.25 12.70 -4.42
C ASN A 264 0.39 12.11 -5.67
N ARG A 265 0.07 10.86 -6.03
CA ARG A 265 0.66 10.17 -7.18
C ARG A 265 0.53 11.02 -8.45
N GLY A 266 1.68 11.33 -9.07
CA GLY A 266 1.74 12.20 -10.24
C GLY A 266 1.46 13.68 -9.97
N GLY A 267 1.29 14.10 -8.71
CA GLY A 267 0.97 15.48 -8.29
C GLY A 267 -0.51 15.74 -8.00
N SER A 268 -1.39 14.75 -8.20
CA SER A 268 -2.84 14.87 -7.92
C SER A 268 -3.18 14.37 -6.51
N PRO A 269 -3.72 15.22 -5.61
CA PRO A 269 -4.18 14.82 -4.28
C PRO A 269 -5.25 13.72 -4.34
N ALA A 270 -5.02 12.63 -3.61
CA ALA A 270 -5.88 11.45 -3.56
C ALA A 270 -6.22 11.06 -2.10
N PRO A 271 -6.98 11.91 -1.37
CA PRO A 271 -7.25 11.69 0.07
C PRO A 271 -8.22 10.53 0.36
N GLY A 272 -8.95 10.02 -0.64
CA GLY A 272 -10.04 9.06 -0.42
C GLY A 272 -9.60 7.75 0.24
N PHE A 273 -8.52 7.13 -0.24
CA PHE A 273 -7.99 5.91 0.39
C PHE A 273 -7.42 6.19 1.78
N GLN A 274 -6.74 7.33 1.96
CA GLN A 274 -6.20 7.75 3.25
C GLN A 274 -7.31 7.98 4.29
N GLU A 275 -8.47 8.48 3.87
CA GLU A 275 -9.67 8.58 4.73
C GLU A 275 -10.17 7.21 5.17
N ILE A 276 -10.26 6.25 4.24
CA ILE A 276 -10.69 4.88 4.54
C ILE A 276 -9.80 4.25 5.63
N ILE A 277 -8.48 4.37 5.49
CA ILE A 277 -7.53 3.79 6.44
C ILE A 277 -7.56 4.50 7.79
N LEU A 278 -7.49 5.83 7.80
CA LEU A 278 -7.44 6.59 9.06
C LEU A 278 -8.72 6.41 9.88
N THR A 279 -9.89 6.35 9.23
CA THR A 279 -11.16 6.13 9.94
C THR A 279 -11.29 4.74 10.57
N ALA A 280 -10.42 3.79 10.21
CA ALA A 280 -10.32 2.49 10.86
C ALA A 280 -9.40 2.49 12.11
N PHE A 281 -8.68 3.59 12.40
CA PHE A 281 -7.78 3.64 13.55
C PHE A 281 -8.54 3.87 14.85
N GLY A 282 -8.29 3.00 15.82
CA GLY A 282 -8.76 3.14 17.20
C GLY A 282 -7.65 3.66 18.12
N GLY A 283 -7.98 4.56 19.03
CA GLY A 283 -7.06 5.03 20.07
C GLY A 283 -7.70 6.01 21.05
N LYS A 284 -6.88 6.63 21.90
CA LYS A 284 -7.33 7.56 22.94
C LYS A 284 -7.09 9.04 22.60
N ASN A 285 -6.26 9.32 21.60
CA ASN A 285 -5.79 10.66 21.27
C ASN A 285 -6.01 10.98 19.78
N TYR A 286 -4.95 11.27 19.03
CA TYR A 286 -5.01 11.74 17.65
C TYR A 286 -4.19 10.85 16.70
N ALA A 287 -4.50 10.96 15.41
CA ALA A 287 -3.66 10.48 14.30
C ALA A 287 -3.26 11.65 13.40
N GLU A 288 -2.12 11.54 12.74
CA GLU A 288 -1.75 12.45 11.65
C GLU A 288 -2.84 12.45 10.58
N ASP A 289 -3.36 13.64 10.26
CA ASP A 289 -4.47 13.84 9.34
C ASP A 289 -3.98 13.88 7.89
N ILE A 290 -3.45 12.73 7.43
CA ILE A 290 -2.89 12.55 6.09
C ILE A 290 -3.85 13.00 4.98
N PRO A 291 -5.18 12.71 5.02
CA PRO A 291 -6.10 13.23 4.02
C PRO A 291 -6.05 14.75 3.89
N ARG A 292 -5.92 15.46 5.01
CA ARG A 292 -5.86 16.93 5.03
C ARG A 292 -4.49 17.45 4.60
N MET A 293 -3.42 16.79 5.04
CA MET A 293 -2.07 17.10 4.59
C MET A 293 -1.94 16.93 3.08
N CYS A 294 -2.47 15.86 2.51
CA CYS A 294 -2.53 15.57 1.06
C CYS A 294 -3.14 16.71 0.24
N VAL A 295 -4.20 17.34 0.76
CA VAL A 295 -4.93 18.42 0.08
C VAL A 295 -4.32 19.80 0.33
N ASN A 296 -3.74 20.03 1.50
CA ASN A 296 -3.16 21.32 1.87
C ASN A 296 -1.72 21.48 1.35
N GLU A 297 -0.92 20.41 1.42
CA GLU A 297 0.48 20.37 1.05
C GLU A 297 0.65 19.60 -0.27
N ILE A 298 0.21 20.18 -1.38
CA ILE A 298 0.17 19.50 -2.69
C ILE A 298 1.53 19.39 -3.40
N LEU A 299 2.59 19.94 -2.79
CA LEU A 299 3.96 19.94 -3.29
C LEU A 299 4.86 19.21 -2.29
N MET A 300 5.95 18.62 -2.79
CA MET A 300 7.00 18.05 -1.97
C MET A 300 7.58 19.13 -1.04
N ASN A 301 7.64 18.80 0.24
CA ASN A 301 8.15 19.65 1.32
C ASN A 301 8.76 18.75 2.41
N GLU A 302 9.29 19.35 3.47
CA GLU A 302 9.92 18.63 4.58
C GLU A 302 8.98 17.59 5.23
N TYR A 303 7.67 17.85 5.28
CA TYR A 303 6.68 16.88 5.79
C TYR A 303 6.62 15.63 4.93
N TRP A 304 6.56 15.78 3.61
CA TRP A 304 6.52 14.65 2.69
C TRP A 304 7.86 13.93 2.58
N GLU A 305 8.97 14.64 2.73
CA GLU A 305 10.32 14.05 2.76
C GLU A 305 10.49 13.08 3.93
N ASP A 306 9.90 13.35 5.10
CA ASP A 306 9.84 12.39 6.22
C ASP A 306 9.06 11.13 5.86
N LYS A 307 8.06 11.24 4.98
CA LYS A 307 7.23 10.10 4.55
C LYS A 307 7.87 9.29 3.42
N ILE A 308 9.17 9.50 3.17
CA ILE A 308 10.00 8.70 2.25
C ILE A 308 10.97 7.84 3.08
N ALA A 309 10.88 6.52 2.91
CA ALA A 309 11.80 5.60 3.56
C ALA A 309 13.22 5.73 2.98
N GLN A 310 14.22 5.84 3.87
CA GLN A 310 15.65 5.90 3.51
C GLN A 310 16.19 4.48 3.28
N VAL A 311 15.60 3.78 2.32
CA VAL A 311 15.85 2.35 2.06
C VAL A 311 17.31 2.05 1.71
N GLU A 312 18.05 3.04 1.19
CA GLU A 312 19.50 2.96 0.97
C GLU A 312 20.32 2.67 2.25
N ASN A 313 19.78 2.90 3.45
CA ASN A 313 20.45 2.51 4.69
C ASN A 313 20.31 1.01 5.01
N ILE A 314 19.45 0.28 4.30
CA ILE A 314 19.14 -1.12 4.61
C ILE A 314 20.17 -2.04 3.95
N SER A 315 21.00 -2.67 4.78
CA SER A 315 22.02 -3.64 4.36
C SER A 315 21.75 -5.08 4.82
N ILE A 316 20.73 -5.29 5.64
CA ILE A 316 20.34 -6.61 6.16
C ILE A 316 19.62 -7.46 5.11
N PRO A 317 19.58 -8.80 5.25
CA PRO A 317 18.82 -9.68 4.39
C PRO A 317 17.36 -9.25 4.19
N ALA A 318 16.88 -9.29 2.95
CA ALA A 318 15.53 -8.87 2.60
C ALA A 318 14.86 -9.86 1.63
N TYR A 319 13.66 -10.33 1.97
CA TYR A 319 12.81 -11.07 1.04
C TYR A 319 11.60 -10.22 0.65
N VAL A 320 11.70 -9.55 -0.50
CA VAL A 320 10.70 -8.60 -1.00
C VAL A 320 9.70 -9.33 -1.88
N VAL A 321 8.41 -9.10 -1.62
CA VAL A 321 7.31 -9.61 -2.46
C VAL A 321 6.53 -8.44 -3.06
N ALA A 322 6.20 -8.55 -4.34
CA ALA A 322 5.47 -7.54 -5.10
C ALA A 322 4.40 -8.16 -5.99
N SER A 323 3.47 -7.34 -6.48
CA SER A 323 2.56 -7.68 -7.57
C SER A 323 2.53 -6.55 -8.60
N TYR A 324 1.90 -6.77 -9.76
CA TYR A 324 1.77 -5.75 -10.80
C TYR A 324 0.44 -5.01 -10.78
N THR A 325 -0.59 -5.62 -10.19
CA THR A 325 -1.98 -5.12 -10.26
C THR A 325 -2.39 -4.32 -9.05
N ASN A 326 -1.61 -4.33 -7.97
CA ASN A 326 -1.88 -3.54 -6.77
C ASN A 326 -1.75 -2.03 -7.10
N GLU A 327 -2.80 -1.26 -6.85
CA GLU A 327 -2.84 0.18 -7.21
C GLU A 327 -2.11 1.08 -6.21
N LEU A 328 -1.61 0.52 -5.10
CA LEU A 328 -0.98 1.22 -3.98
C LEU A 328 0.51 0.90 -3.82
N HIS A 329 0.87 -0.39 -3.89
CA HIS A 329 2.16 -0.89 -3.41
C HIS A 329 3.12 -1.31 -4.50
N THR A 330 2.63 -1.48 -5.74
CA THR A 330 3.43 -1.98 -6.88
C THR A 330 4.75 -1.22 -6.99
N HIS A 331 4.71 0.10 -7.19
CA HIS A 331 5.93 0.88 -7.42
C HIS A 331 6.93 0.82 -6.26
N GLY A 332 6.49 1.13 -5.04
CA GLY A 332 7.40 1.19 -3.90
C GLY A 332 7.98 -0.18 -3.51
N SER A 333 7.31 -1.30 -3.79
CA SER A 333 7.88 -2.64 -3.55
C SER A 333 9.09 -2.89 -4.47
N PHE A 334 8.97 -2.55 -5.75
CA PHE A 334 10.08 -2.64 -6.69
C PHE A 334 11.17 -1.59 -6.43
N ASP A 335 10.79 -0.36 -6.06
CA ASP A 335 11.75 0.71 -5.75
C ASP A 335 12.57 0.38 -4.50
N GLY A 336 11.93 -0.13 -3.44
CA GLY A 336 12.57 -0.65 -2.23
C GLY A 336 13.61 -1.71 -2.57
N PHE A 337 13.23 -2.76 -3.30
CA PHE A 337 14.15 -3.81 -3.73
C PHE A 337 15.36 -3.25 -4.51
N ARG A 338 15.14 -2.30 -5.42
CA ARG A 338 16.21 -1.68 -6.22
C ARG A 338 17.19 -0.89 -5.35
N ARG A 339 16.70 -0.09 -4.41
CA ARG A 339 17.50 0.90 -3.67
C ARG A 339 18.19 0.37 -2.42
N ILE A 340 17.67 -0.69 -1.78
CA ILE A 340 18.36 -1.28 -0.62
C ILE A 340 19.77 -1.74 -0.99
N GLN A 341 20.71 -1.53 -0.06
CA GLN A 341 22.13 -1.89 -0.20
C GLN A 341 22.43 -3.34 0.21
N SER A 342 21.41 -4.09 0.64
CA SER A 342 21.56 -5.51 0.96
C SER A 342 22.09 -6.30 -0.24
N THR A 343 23.20 -7.00 -0.01
CA THR A 343 23.72 -8.01 -0.96
C THR A 343 22.95 -9.34 -0.86
N GLU A 344 22.16 -9.50 0.21
CA GLU A 344 21.35 -10.69 0.48
C GLU A 344 19.86 -10.35 0.31
N LYS A 345 19.49 -9.92 -0.89
CA LYS A 345 18.10 -9.62 -1.25
C LYS A 345 17.49 -10.61 -2.23
N TRP A 346 16.19 -10.81 -2.11
CA TRP A 346 15.37 -11.61 -3.00
C TRP A 346 14.11 -10.83 -3.39
N LEU A 347 13.66 -11.00 -4.64
CA LEU A 347 12.41 -10.48 -5.17
C LEU A 347 11.56 -11.65 -5.67
N ARG A 348 10.31 -11.76 -5.19
CA ARG A 348 9.28 -12.60 -5.81
C ARG A 348 8.12 -11.71 -6.25
N VAL A 349 7.70 -11.84 -7.50
CA VAL A 349 6.53 -11.14 -8.02
C VAL A 349 5.42 -12.15 -8.31
N HIS A 350 4.26 -12.01 -7.69
CA HIS A 350 3.14 -12.94 -7.86
C HIS A 350 2.05 -12.38 -8.80
N ASN A 351 1.10 -13.25 -9.16
CA ASN A 351 0.00 -12.98 -10.10
C ASN A 351 -1.40 -13.06 -9.43
N SER A 352 -1.45 -12.82 -8.13
CA SER A 352 -2.65 -12.99 -7.30
C SER A 352 -2.90 -11.74 -6.44
N SER A 353 -3.86 -11.83 -5.51
CA SER A 353 -4.06 -10.81 -4.48
C SER A 353 -3.03 -10.96 -3.35
N GLU A 354 -2.63 -9.85 -2.75
CA GLU A 354 -1.61 -9.78 -1.70
C GLU A 354 -1.92 -10.67 -0.47
N TRP A 355 -3.17 -10.70 0.01
CA TRP A 355 -3.51 -11.46 1.21
C TRP A 355 -3.55 -12.97 0.98
N PRO A 356 -4.22 -13.51 -0.07
CA PRO A 356 -4.11 -14.92 -0.42
C PRO A 356 -2.66 -15.36 -0.66
N ASP A 357 -1.84 -14.53 -1.32
CA ASP A 357 -0.44 -14.85 -1.55
C ASP A 357 0.35 -14.97 -0.23
N TYR A 358 0.18 -14.03 0.69
CA TYR A 358 0.86 -14.03 1.99
C TYR A 358 0.49 -15.24 2.85
N TYR A 359 -0.77 -15.67 2.83
CA TYR A 359 -1.26 -16.78 3.66
C TYR A 359 -1.24 -18.15 2.97
N GLU A 360 -0.87 -18.24 1.70
CA GLU A 360 -0.74 -19.50 0.99
C GLU A 360 0.34 -20.37 1.64
N SER A 361 0.00 -21.64 1.88
CA SER A 361 0.82 -22.57 2.65
C SER A 361 2.24 -22.71 2.11
N THR A 362 2.39 -22.78 0.78
CA THR A 362 3.70 -22.89 0.12
C THR A 362 4.54 -21.62 0.30
N HIS A 363 3.93 -20.44 0.29
CA HIS A 363 4.67 -19.18 0.49
C HIS A 363 5.03 -18.95 1.95
N VAL A 364 4.17 -19.37 2.89
CA VAL A 364 4.48 -19.36 4.33
C VAL A 364 5.65 -20.32 4.64
N GLU A 365 5.67 -21.51 4.05
CA GLU A 365 6.79 -22.46 4.18
C GLU A 365 8.08 -21.90 3.57
N GLU A 366 7.97 -21.21 2.44
CA GLU A 366 9.10 -20.58 1.80
C GLU A 366 9.67 -19.42 2.63
N LEU A 367 8.81 -18.54 3.15
CA LEU A 367 9.19 -17.49 4.10
C LEU A 367 9.81 -18.09 5.37
N THR A 368 9.32 -19.25 5.83
CA THR A 368 9.94 -19.99 6.94
C THR A 368 11.36 -20.42 6.61
N SER A 369 11.61 -20.86 5.36
CA SER A 369 12.96 -21.20 4.90
C SER A 369 13.90 -19.99 4.94
N PHE A 370 13.45 -18.82 4.47
CA PHE A 370 14.20 -17.57 4.58
C PHE A 370 14.57 -17.24 6.03
N PHE A 371 13.58 -17.22 6.94
CA PHE A 371 13.85 -16.91 8.34
C PHE A 371 14.66 -17.99 9.05
N ASP A 372 14.45 -19.28 8.76
CA ASP A 372 15.24 -20.35 9.36
C ASP A 372 16.72 -20.24 8.96
N TYR A 373 17.00 -19.78 7.73
CA TYR A 373 18.36 -19.55 7.28
C TYR A 373 19.04 -18.39 8.02
N PHE A 374 18.35 -17.24 8.19
CA PHE A 374 18.96 -16.04 8.78
C PHE A 374 18.82 -15.92 10.31
N LEU A 375 17.66 -16.29 10.85
CA LEU A 375 17.33 -16.12 12.28
C LEU A 375 17.68 -17.34 13.12
N LYS A 376 17.73 -18.54 12.51
CA LYS A 376 18.15 -19.79 13.18
C LYS A 376 19.46 -20.36 12.65
N GLU A 377 20.05 -19.73 11.63
CA GLU A 377 21.31 -20.17 11.03
C GLU A 377 21.25 -21.63 10.51
N LYS A 378 20.06 -22.08 10.07
CA LYS A 378 19.85 -23.43 9.55
C LYS A 378 20.35 -23.53 8.11
N VAL A 379 21.05 -24.62 7.80
CA VAL A 379 21.36 -25.00 6.42
C VAL A 379 20.14 -25.71 5.83
N ASN A 380 19.31 -24.98 5.10
CA ASN A 380 18.02 -25.45 4.56
C ASN A 380 17.84 -25.22 3.04
N GLY A 381 18.90 -24.81 2.36
CA GLY A 381 18.91 -24.60 0.91
C GLY A 381 18.46 -23.23 0.43
N TRP A 382 18.04 -22.32 1.32
CA TRP A 382 17.58 -20.97 0.94
C TRP A 382 18.60 -20.20 0.10
N SER A 383 19.89 -20.36 0.37
CA SER A 383 20.97 -19.73 -0.40
C SER A 383 21.00 -20.12 -1.90
N GLN A 384 20.30 -21.18 -2.31
CA GLN A 384 20.14 -21.58 -3.70
C GLN A 384 18.86 -21.04 -4.36
N THR A 385 17.95 -20.43 -3.61
CA THR A 385 16.73 -19.82 -4.15
C THR A 385 17.12 -18.73 -5.16
N PRO A 386 16.57 -18.75 -6.39
CA PRO A 386 16.82 -17.69 -7.36
C PRO A 386 16.52 -16.32 -6.75
N ARG A 387 17.46 -15.39 -6.91
CA ARG A 387 17.39 -14.05 -6.33
C ARG A 387 16.17 -13.28 -6.81
N ILE A 388 15.75 -13.52 -8.04
CA ILE A 388 14.62 -12.83 -8.66
C ILE A 388 13.76 -13.88 -9.34
N ARG A 389 12.49 -13.88 -8.95
CA ARG A 389 11.44 -14.71 -9.53
C ARG A 389 10.26 -13.80 -9.88
N ILE A 390 9.82 -13.83 -11.12
CA ILE A 390 8.70 -13.01 -11.57
C ILE A 390 7.57 -13.88 -12.09
N SER A 391 6.34 -13.43 -11.91
CA SER A 391 5.23 -13.87 -12.75
C SER A 391 5.27 -13.11 -14.08
N ILE A 392 4.90 -13.76 -15.17
CA ILE A 392 4.60 -13.16 -16.47
C ILE A 392 3.12 -13.41 -16.70
N LEU A 393 2.34 -12.34 -16.68
CA LEU A 393 0.90 -12.39 -16.86
C LEU A 393 0.57 -12.70 -18.32
N ASP A 394 -0.34 -13.64 -18.53
CA ASP A 394 -0.86 -14.02 -19.83
C ASP A 394 -2.34 -14.39 -19.68
N PRO A 395 -3.22 -13.38 -19.50
CA PRO A 395 -4.63 -13.62 -19.17
C PRO A 395 -5.42 -14.36 -20.26
N SER A 396 -4.85 -14.57 -21.45
CA SER A 396 -5.47 -15.34 -22.53
C SER A 396 -5.04 -16.80 -22.59
N GLN A 397 -3.84 -17.16 -22.12
CA GLN A 397 -3.32 -18.53 -22.23
C GLN A 397 -2.79 -19.13 -20.91
N GLY A 398 -2.71 -18.33 -19.85
CA GLY A 398 -2.27 -18.75 -18.51
C GLY A 398 -0.89 -18.22 -18.14
N ASP A 399 -0.78 -17.68 -16.93
CA ASP A 399 0.42 -17.03 -16.43
C ASP A 399 1.60 -18.01 -16.26
N THR A 400 2.81 -17.50 -16.46
CA THR A 400 4.04 -18.18 -16.01
C THR A 400 4.41 -17.65 -14.64
N VAL A 401 4.53 -18.50 -13.62
CA VAL A 401 4.89 -18.11 -12.25
C VAL A 401 6.30 -18.60 -11.90
N ASP A 402 6.94 -17.91 -10.95
CA ASP A 402 8.31 -18.22 -10.49
C ASP A 402 9.38 -18.28 -11.60
N GLN A 403 9.21 -17.50 -12.68
CA GLN A 403 10.23 -17.38 -13.72
C GLN A 403 11.47 -16.73 -13.14
N ALA A 404 12.59 -17.46 -13.10
CA ALA A 404 13.86 -16.95 -12.61
C ALA A 404 14.45 -15.93 -13.60
N GLU A 405 14.95 -14.81 -13.06
CA GLU A 405 15.66 -13.78 -13.81
C GLU A 405 16.99 -13.44 -13.11
N ASP A 406 17.97 -12.97 -13.89
CA ASP A 406 19.30 -12.64 -13.35
C ASP A 406 19.33 -11.28 -12.64
N ASN A 407 18.46 -10.35 -13.05
CA ASN A 407 18.44 -8.98 -12.53
C ASN A 407 17.03 -8.37 -12.57
N TRP A 408 16.81 -7.36 -11.73
CA TRP A 408 15.65 -6.47 -11.81
C TRP A 408 16.12 -5.01 -11.77
N PRO A 409 15.70 -4.16 -12.73
CA PRO A 409 14.94 -4.51 -13.93
C PRO A 409 15.63 -5.56 -14.80
N VAL A 410 14.83 -6.36 -15.52
CA VAL A 410 15.33 -7.43 -16.38
C VAL A 410 16.20 -6.84 -17.49
N THR A 411 17.33 -7.49 -17.81
CA THR A 411 18.33 -6.96 -18.77
C THR A 411 18.22 -7.55 -20.17
N ASN A 412 17.55 -8.69 -20.34
CA ASN A 412 17.33 -9.33 -21.65
C ASN A 412 16.09 -8.78 -22.39
N VAL A 413 15.88 -7.47 -22.30
CA VAL A 413 14.80 -6.71 -22.96
C VAL A 413 15.41 -5.64 -23.87
N VAL A 414 14.72 -5.33 -24.97
CA VAL A 414 15.09 -4.28 -25.91
C VAL A 414 14.10 -3.13 -25.78
N PRO A 415 14.54 -1.87 -25.65
CA PRO A 415 13.63 -0.72 -25.72
C PRO A 415 12.93 -0.66 -27.08
N ARG A 416 11.60 -0.60 -27.07
CA ARG A 416 10.75 -0.38 -28.26
C ARG A 416 9.94 0.88 -28.07
N THR A 417 10.11 1.82 -28.99
CA THR A 417 9.36 3.09 -29.02
C THR A 417 8.19 2.93 -29.98
N MET A 418 6.97 3.19 -29.50
CA MET A 418 5.74 3.16 -30.27
C MET A 418 5.14 4.57 -30.31
N TYR A 419 5.23 5.24 -31.45
CA TYR A 419 4.72 6.59 -31.65
C TYR A 419 3.19 6.58 -31.80
N LEU A 420 2.54 7.60 -31.24
CA LEU A 420 1.11 7.86 -31.47
C LEU A 420 0.89 8.30 -32.93
N GLN A 421 -0.16 7.79 -33.53
CA GLN A 421 -0.47 7.96 -34.95
C GLN A 421 -1.93 8.38 -35.17
N ALA A 422 -2.22 8.87 -36.37
CA ALA A 422 -3.59 9.14 -36.81
C ALA A 422 -4.48 7.88 -36.71
N ASN A 423 -5.79 8.10 -36.63
CA ASN A 423 -6.80 7.04 -36.40
C ASN A 423 -6.57 6.24 -35.12
N ASN A 424 -5.95 6.84 -34.09
CA ASN A 424 -5.79 6.22 -32.78
C ASN A 424 -4.96 4.92 -32.83
N THR A 425 -3.86 4.93 -33.59
CA THR A 425 -2.96 3.78 -33.71
C THR A 425 -1.58 4.06 -33.10
N LEU A 426 -0.80 3.00 -32.91
CA LEU A 426 0.60 3.04 -32.49
C LEU A 426 1.46 2.41 -33.59
N ALA A 427 2.65 2.95 -33.84
CA ALA A 427 3.60 2.38 -34.81
C ALA A 427 5.07 2.61 -34.39
N ASP A 428 5.99 1.80 -34.92
CA ASP A 428 7.44 1.96 -34.68
C ASP A 428 8.02 3.20 -35.37
N ASP A 429 7.43 3.61 -36.50
CA ASP A 429 7.84 4.79 -37.26
C ASP A 429 7.20 6.08 -36.71
N THR A 430 7.90 7.20 -36.85
CA THR A 430 7.34 8.53 -36.54
C THR A 430 6.24 8.92 -37.52
N TYR A 431 5.23 9.67 -37.07
CA TYR A 431 4.25 10.27 -37.96
C TYR A 431 4.78 11.59 -38.54
N GLU A 432 4.78 11.77 -39.86
CA GLU A 432 5.46 12.91 -40.51
C GLU A 432 4.75 14.25 -40.34
N THR A 433 3.44 14.25 -40.06
CA THR A 433 2.60 15.45 -40.02
C THR A 433 2.09 15.72 -38.61
N ASP A 434 2.07 16.99 -38.19
CA ASP A 434 1.41 17.44 -36.96
C ASP A 434 -0.08 17.05 -36.99
N ASP A 435 -0.54 16.32 -35.99
CA ASP A 435 -1.94 15.89 -35.80
C ASP A 435 -2.27 15.83 -34.30
N SER A 436 -3.54 15.66 -33.96
CA SER A 436 -3.99 15.61 -32.58
C SER A 436 -5.28 14.83 -32.39
N VAL A 437 -5.50 14.40 -31.14
CA VAL A 437 -6.80 13.88 -30.70
C VAL A 437 -7.21 14.61 -29.43
N SER A 438 -8.50 14.89 -29.30
CA SER A 438 -9.06 15.61 -28.17
C SER A 438 -10.17 14.84 -27.49
N TYR A 439 -10.33 15.01 -26.18
CA TYR A 439 -11.45 14.49 -25.41
C TYR A 439 -11.95 15.52 -24.38
N ASN A 440 -13.22 15.40 -24.01
CA ASN A 440 -13.83 16.26 -22.99
C ASN A 440 -13.26 15.90 -21.61
N ALA A 441 -12.64 16.87 -20.93
CA ALA A 441 -11.97 16.67 -19.65
C ALA A 441 -12.93 16.39 -18.49
N SER A 442 -14.21 16.75 -18.62
CA SER A 442 -15.28 16.43 -17.65
C SER A 442 -15.89 15.04 -17.85
N SER A 443 -15.45 14.30 -18.87
CA SER A 443 -15.82 12.89 -19.10
C SER A 443 -15.03 11.96 -18.18
N THR A 444 -15.46 10.71 -18.03
CA THR A 444 -14.61 9.62 -17.50
C THR A 444 -13.89 8.84 -18.61
N VAL A 445 -14.21 9.15 -19.86
CA VAL A 445 -13.69 8.48 -21.06
C VAL A 445 -12.68 9.38 -21.73
N GLY A 446 -11.46 8.86 -21.93
CA GLY A 446 -10.38 9.51 -22.65
C GLY A 446 -10.22 9.01 -24.09
N THR A 447 -8.98 8.91 -24.54
CA THR A 447 -8.59 8.40 -25.86
C THR A 447 -7.70 7.16 -25.70
N THR A 448 -7.83 6.20 -26.61
CA THR A 448 -7.03 4.97 -26.62
C THR A 448 -6.32 4.83 -27.96
N PHE A 449 -5.02 4.53 -27.92
CA PHE A 449 -4.23 4.16 -29.10
C PHE A 449 -3.88 2.68 -29.05
N THR A 450 -3.98 1.98 -30.18
CA THR A 450 -3.75 0.54 -30.25
C THR A 450 -2.67 0.15 -31.25
N TYR A 451 -1.96 -0.92 -30.93
CA TYR A 451 -1.06 -1.63 -31.84
C TYR A 451 -1.53 -3.07 -32.00
N ASP A 452 -1.74 -3.52 -33.22
CA ASP A 452 -1.94 -4.92 -33.56
C ASP A 452 -0.60 -5.66 -33.50
N VAL A 453 -0.51 -6.68 -32.65
CA VAL A 453 0.72 -7.44 -32.48
C VAL A 453 0.82 -8.52 -33.54
N ASP A 454 1.88 -8.47 -34.34
CA ASP A 454 2.16 -9.47 -35.38
C ASP A 454 3.06 -10.61 -34.87
N GLU A 455 3.92 -10.32 -33.88
CA GLU A 455 4.87 -11.26 -33.30
C GLU A 455 4.75 -11.32 -31.77
N ALA A 456 4.72 -12.54 -31.22
CA ALA A 456 4.62 -12.76 -29.79
C ALA A 456 5.77 -12.08 -29.02
N LEU A 457 5.42 -11.31 -28.01
CA LEU A 457 6.36 -10.54 -27.20
C LEU A 457 5.95 -10.50 -25.73
N GLU A 458 6.90 -10.13 -24.88
CA GLU A 458 6.68 -9.85 -23.47
C GLU A 458 7.11 -8.41 -23.16
N ILE A 459 6.26 -7.66 -22.47
CA ILE A 459 6.59 -6.33 -21.93
C ILE A 459 7.01 -6.55 -20.48
N ILE A 460 8.27 -6.33 -20.13
CA ILE A 460 8.83 -6.65 -18.80
C ILE A 460 9.61 -5.49 -18.22
N GLY A 461 9.03 -4.85 -17.21
CA GLY A 461 9.64 -3.75 -16.46
C GLY A 461 8.79 -2.48 -16.51
N TYR A 462 9.44 -1.36 -16.21
CA TYR A 462 8.84 -0.02 -16.22
C TYR A 462 8.61 0.45 -17.65
N MET A 463 7.60 1.30 -17.85
CA MET A 463 7.30 1.92 -19.13
C MET A 463 7.23 3.44 -18.98
N LYS A 464 7.46 4.16 -20.07
CA LYS A 464 7.33 5.61 -20.11
C LYS A 464 6.40 6.04 -21.22
N LEU A 465 5.47 6.93 -20.93
CA LEU A 465 4.67 7.62 -21.93
C LEU A 465 5.14 9.07 -22.03
N ARG A 466 5.61 9.48 -23.21
CA ARG A 466 5.88 10.86 -23.55
C ARG A 466 4.72 11.42 -24.34
N LEU A 467 4.18 12.57 -23.94
CA LEU A 467 3.08 13.24 -24.64
C LEU A 467 3.40 14.72 -24.84
N TRP A 468 2.89 15.29 -25.92
CA TRP A 468 2.67 16.72 -26.07
C TRP A 468 1.19 17.01 -25.78
N VAL A 469 0.93 17.86 -24.79
CA VAL A 469 -0.42 18.07 -24.25
C VAL A 469 -0.78 19.54 -24.22
N GLU A 470 -2.06 19.81 -24.40
CA GLU A 470 -2.68 21.12 -24.31
C GLU A 470 -4.02 21.02 -23.56
N ALA A 471 -4.32 22.06 -22.77
CA ALA A 471 -5.59 22.20 -22.07
C ALA A 471 -6.37 23.40 -22.62
N GLU A 472 -7.45 23.14 -23.35
CA GLU A 472 -8.37 24.18 -23.79
C GLU A 472 -9.43 24.44 -22.72
N GLY A 473 -9.40 25.63 -22.11
CA GLY A 473 -10.38 26.01 -21.07
C GLY A 473 -10.00 25.60 -19.64
N SER A 474 -8.75 25.20 -19.43
CA SER A 474 -8.13 24.99 -18.12
C SER A 474 -6.68 25.48 -18.13
N ASP A 475 -6.11 25.76 -16.96
CA ASP A 475 -4.70 26.07 -16.75
C ASP A 475 -3.89 24.85 -16.25
N ASP A 476 -4.53 23.68 -16.16
CA ASP A 476 -3.91 22.43 -15.73
C ASP A 476 -4.68 21.21 -16.27
N MET A 477 -4.05 20.04 -16.17
CA MET A 477 -4.58 18.74 -16.58
C MET A 477 -4.18 17.68 -15.56
N GLU A 478 -5.08 16.76 -15.24
CA GLU A 478 -4.82 15.57 -14.43
C GLU A 478 -5.08 14.34 -15.27
N LEU A 479 -4.02 13.63 -15.61
CA LEU A 479 -4.00 12.51 -16.55
C LEU A 479 -3.88 11.19 -15.80
N SER A 480 -4.66 10.20 -16.23
CA SER A 480 -4.49 8.80 -15.89
C SER A 480 -4.15 8.01 -17.15
N ILE A 481 -3.13 7.17 -17.02
CA ILE A 481 -2.60 6.34 -18.09
C ILE A 481 -2.84 4.88 -17.75
N THR A 482 -3.32 4.11 -18.73
CA THR A 482 -3.39 2.66 -18.66
C THR A 482 -2.67 2.07 -19.86
N VAL A 483 -1.74 1.14 -19.63
CA VAL A 483 -1.14 0.29 -20.66
C VAL A 483 -1.57 -1.14 -20.42
N GLN A 484 -2.24 -1.74 -21.39
CA GLN A 484 -2.83 -3.07 -21.24
C GLN A 484 -2.79 -3.88 -22.54
N LYS A 485 -3.05 -5.17 -22.41
CA LYS A 485 -3.34 -6.07 -23.53
C LYS A 485 -4.85 -6.16 -23.76
N LEU A 486 -5.27 -6.18 -25.01
CA LEU A 486 -6.65 -6.46 -25.42
C LEU A 486 -6.71 -7.75 -26.24
N ASP A 487 -7.87 -8.40 -26.22
CA ASP A 487 -8.17 -9.51 -27.12
C ASP A 487 -8.27 -9.06 -28.60
N HIS A 488 -8.42 -10.01 -29.52
CA HIS A 488 -8.54 -9.72 -30.96
C HIS A 488 -9.74 -8.84 -31.35
N ASN A 489 -10.75 -8.73 -30.48
CA ASN A 489 -11.92 -7.88 -30.68
C ASN A 489 -11.76 -6.49 -30.03
N GLY A 490 -10.65 -6.25 -29.32
CA GLY A 490 -10.40 -5.02 -28.58
C GLY A 490 -11.02 -4.98 -27.19
N ASN A 491 -11.38 -6.12 -26.59
CA ASN A 491 -11.87 -6.17 -25.21
C ASN A 491 -10.70 -6.29 -24.21
N PRO A 492 -10.76 -5.60 -23.06
CA PRO A 492 -9.76 -5.74 -22.00
C PRO A 492 -9.90 -7.08 -21.26
N TYR A 493 -8.78 -7.57 -20.72
CA TYR A 493 -8.79 -8.71 -19.79
C TYR A 493 -9.09 -8.23 -18.37
N GLU A 494 -10.09 -8.84 -17.74
CA GLU A 494 -10.44 -8.57 -16.34
C GLU A 494 -9.38 -9.15 -15.39
N SER A 495 -9.16 -8.45 -14.27
CA SER A 495 -8.34 -8.91 -13.16
C SER A 495 -9.22 -9.37 -12.00
N ASN A 496 -8.87 -10.50 -11.41
CA ASN A 496 -9.52 -11.04 -10.20
C ASN A 496 -8.60 -10.95 -8.97
N ALA A 497 -7.59 -10.08 -8.99
CA ALA A 497 -6.58 -9.93 -7.93
C ALA A 497 -7.10 -9.28 -6.62
N GLY A 498 -8.41 -9.29 -6.39
CA GLY A 498 -9.03 -8.91 -5.13
C GLY A 498 -9.20 -7.39 -4.94
N VAL A 499 -9.41 -6.99 -3.69
CA VAL A 499 -9.57 -5.59 -3.28
C VAL A 499 -8.22 -4.88 -3.42
N GLU A 500 -8.20 -3.56 -3.66
CA GLU A 500 -6.99 -2.73 -3.85
C GLU A 500 -6.16 -3.02 -5.11
N SER A 501 -6.54 -4.05 -5.87
CA SER A 501 -6.03 -4.31 -7.21
C SER A 501 -6.91 -3.70 -8.30
N SER A 502 -6.29 -3.41 -9.45
CA SER A 502 -7.00 -2.97 -10.63
C SER A 502 -7.99 -4.04 -11.12
N THR A 503 -9.12 -3.61 -11.68
CA THR A 503 -10.16 -4.49 -12.25
C THR A 503 -9.79 -5.04 -13.63
N ILE A 504 -8.68 -4.55 -14.20
CA ILE A 504 -8.12 -4.98 -15.48
C ILE A 504 -6.67 -5.41 -15.31
N VAL A 505 -6.18 -6.26 -16.20
CA VAL A 505 -4.76 -6.60 -16.28
C VAL A 505 -4.03 -5.53 -17.07
N GLY A 506 -3.46 -4.55 -16.37
CA GLY A 506 -2.75 -3.44 -16.99
C GLY A 506 -1.85 -2.69 -16.03
N ALA A 507 -0.87 -1.99 -16.58
CA ALA A 507 -0.01 -1.07 -15.86
C ALA A 507 -0.63 0.33 -15.84
N SER A 508 -0.36 1.11 -14.79
CA SER A 508 -0.93 2.45 -14.62
C SER A 508 0.13 3.54 -14.47
N GLY A 509 -0.22 4.76 -14.89
CA GLY A 509 0.55 5.98 -14.65
C GLY A 509 -0.38 7.15 -14.36
N LYS A 510 0.12 8.19 -13.67
CA LYS A 510 -0.66 9.42 -13.40
C LYS A 510 0.24 10.64 -13.50
N LEU A 511 -0.33 11.77 -13.90
CA LEU A 511 0.36 13.07 -13.90
C LEU A 511 -0.62 14.24 -13.80
N ARG A 512 -0.38 15.15 -12.86
CA ARG A 512 -0.86 16.53 -12.90
C ARG A 512 0.15 17.35 -13.69
N VAL A 513 -0.25 17.89 -14.85
CA VAL A 513 0.63 18.48 -15.85
C VAL A 513 1.37 19.71 -15.32
N SER A 514 0.77 20.50 -14.42
CA SER A 514 1.48 21.58 -13.75
C SER A 514 2.68 21.10 -12.91
N GLN A 515 2.71 19.85 -12.47
CA GLN A 515 3.83 19.28 -11.72
C GLN A 515 4.76 18.39 -12.57
N ARG A 516 4.79 18.59 -13.89
CA ARG A 516 5.60 17.83 -14.87
C ARG A 516 7.12 17.96 -14.76
N ALA A 517 7.64 18.77 -13.85
CA ALA A 517 9.09 18.96 -13.70
C ALA A 517 9.76 17.66 -13.25
N ILE A 518 10.80 17.23 -13.98
CA ILE A 518 11.56 16.02 -13.69
C ILE A 518 12.96 16.34 -13.17
N ASP A 519 13.52 15.42 -12.38
CA ASP A 519 14.93 15.38 -12.05
C ASP A 519 15.66 14.57 -13.14
N GLU A 520 16.36 15.26 -14.04
CA GLU A 520 17.12 14.65 -15.14
C GLU A 520 18.22 13.68 -14.66
N THR A 521 18.71 13.85 -13.43
CA THR A 521 19.81 13.01 -12.90
C THR A 521 19.29 11.71 -12.32
N ARG A 522 18.06 11.71 -11.78
CA ARG A 522 17.42 10.53 -11.17
C ARG A 522 16.50 9.80 -12.15
N SER A 523 16.03 10.49 -13.19
CA SER A 523 15.20 9.89 -14.22
C SER A 523 15.99 8.83 -15.00
N THR A 524 15.32 7.74 -15.33
CA THR A 524 15.82 6.72 -16.25
C THR A 524 15.04 6.79 -17.56
N PRO A 525 15.49 6.13 -18.65
CA PRO A 525 14.72 6.11 -19.89
C PRO A 525 13.27 5.63 -19.72
N PHE A 526 13.03 4.69 -18.80
CA PHE A 526 11.72 4.07 -18.56
C PHE A 526 10.96 4.63 -17.36
N GLU A 527 11.59 5.47 -16.55
CA GLU A 527 11.00 5.95 -15.29
C GLU A 527 11.43 7.40 -15.02
N PRO A 528 10.58 8.39 -15.35
CA PRO A 528 10.85 9.77 -14.99
C PRO A 528 10.71 9.97 -13.48
N TYR A 529 11.61 10.76 -12.90
CA TYR A 529 11.55 11.15 -11.49
C TYR A 529 10.92 12.54 -11.36
N LEU A 530 9.64 12.60 -10.98
CA LEU A 530 8.92 13.86 -10.81
C LEU A 530 9.35 14.60 -9.53
N LEU A 531 9.70 15.88 -9.67
CA LEU A 531 10.22 16.72 -8.58
C LEU A 531 9.13 17.13 -7.59
N HIS A 532 7.95 17.54 -8.08
CA HIS A 532 6.84 18.05 -7.28
C HIS A 532 7.16 19.27 -6.39
N THR A 533 8.17 20.07 -6.74
CA THR A 533 8.59 21.24 -5.94
C THR A 533 7.96 22.57 -6.38
N SER A 534 7.25 22.59 -7.51
CA SER A 534 6.60 23.79 -8.05
C SER A 534 5.51 23.44 -9.07
N GLU A 535 4.59 24.37 -9.30
CA GLU A 535 3.59 24.28 -10.36
C GLU A 535 3.98 25.14 -11.58
N GLN A 536 3.89 24.55 -12.77
CA GLN A 536 4.06 25.16 -14.08
C GLN A 536 2.71 25.20 -14.80
N LEU A 537 1.81 26.07 -14.35
CA LEU A 537 0.47 26.22 -14.94
C LEU A 537 0.54 26.54 -16.44
N LEU A 538 -0.47 26.08 -17.18
CA LEU A 538 -0.61 26.27 -18.61
C LEU A 538 -1.33 27.58 -18.93
N GLN A 539 -0.94 28.23 -20.02
CA GLN A 539 -1.67 29.30 -20.66
C GLN A 539 -2.45 28.76 -21.86
N SER A 540 -3.47 29.52 -22.30
CA SER A 540 -4.22 29.15 -23.49
C SER A 540 -3.31 29.07 -24.72
N GLY A 541 -3.31 27.93 -25.40
CA GLY A 541 -2.44 27.64 -26.55
C GLY A 541 -1.07 27.07 -26.18
N ASP A 542 -0.77 26.86 -24.90
CA ASP A 542 0.45 26.16 -24.50
C ASP A 542 0.35 24.68 -24.87
N ILE A 543 1.28 24.24 -25.72
CA ILE A 543 1.50 22.82 -26.04
C ILE A 543 2.82 22.42 -25.38
N VAL A 544 2.76 21.60 -24.33
CA VAL A 544 3.93 21.27 -23.50
C VAL A 544 4.26 19.78 -23.54
N PRO A 545 5.56 19.40 -23.52
CA PRO A 545 5.94 18.01 -23.38
C PRO A 545 5.81 17.56 -21.93
N VAL A 546 5.35 16.33 -21.73
CA VAL A 546 5.28 15.66 -20.43
C VAL A 546 5.84 14.24 -20.52
N GLU A 547 6.47 13.78 -19.44
CA GLU A 547 6.93 12.41 -19.30
C GLU A 547 6.22 11.75 -18.11
N ILE A 548 5.54 10.63 -18.37
CA ILE A 548 4.69 9.95 -17.41
C ILE A 548 5.26 8.55 -17.19
N GLY A 549 5.64 8.25 -15.95
CA GLY A 549 6.03 6.92 -15.54
C GLY A 549 4.82 6.00 -15.48
N VAL A 550 4.91 4.86 -16.15
CA VAL A 550 3.94 3.77 -16.06
C VAL A 550 4.60 2.65 -15.26
N TRP A 551 3.93 2.27 -14.17
CA TRP A 551 4.42 1.29 -13.20
C TRP A 551 4.78 -0.06 -13.85
N PRO A 552 5.70 -0.82 -13.22
CA PRO A 552 6.24 -2.01 -13.85
C PRO A 552 5.19 -3.10 -14.05
N MET A 553 5.36 -3.87 -15.12
CA MET A 553 4.51 -5.02 -15.48
C MET A 553 5.37 -6.10 -16.16
N ALA A 554 4.96 -7.36 -16.05
CA ALA A 554 5.41 -8.41 -16.95
C ALA A 554 4.19 -9.03 -17.65
N LEU A 555 4.01 -8.74 -18.93
CA LEU A 555 2.80 -9.09 -19.68
C LEU A 555 3.18 -9.73 -21.03
N ARG A 556 2.67 -10.93 -21.29
CA ARG A 556 2.80 -11.62 -22.57
C ARG A 556 1.67 -11.23 -23.52
N VAL A 557 2.04 -10.88 -24.74
CA VAL A 557 1.12 -10.51 -25.83
C VAL A 557 1.37 -11.39 -27.04
N HIS A 558 0.32 -12.02 -27.55
CA HIS A 558 0.36 -12.96 -28.67
C HIS A 558 -0.01 -12.28 -29.99
N PRO A 559 0.30 -12.90 -31.14
CA PRO A 559 -0.24 -12.48 -32.43
C PRO A 559 -1.77 -12.38 -32.40
N ASP A 560 -2.32 -11.44 -33.16
CA ASP A 560 -3.77 -11.11 -33.22
C ASP A 560 -4.35 -10.48 -31.94
N GLU A 561 -3.56 -10.30 -30.88
CA GLU A 561 -3.90 -9.46 -29.71
C GLU A 561 -3.40 -8.02 -29.92
N LYS A 562 -3.87 -7.10 -29.07
CA LYS A 562 -3.49 -5.69 -29.18
C LYS A 562 -2.79 -5.19 -27.92
N ILE A 563 -1.83 -4.30 -28.09
CA ILE A 563 -1.36 -3.42 -27.02
C ILE A 563 -2.20 -2.14 -27.09
N ALA A 564 -2.68 -1.66 -25.95
CA ALA A 564 -3.45 -0.43 -25.86
C ALA A 564 -2.86 0.51 -24.82
N VAL A 565 -2.71 1.79 -25.19
CA VAL A 565 -2.45 2.89 -24.26
C VAL A 565 -3.65 3.82 -24.22
N THR A 566 -4.22 4.00 -23.04
CA THR A 566 -5.33 4.91 -22.80
C THR A 566 -4.85 6.12 -22.02
N VAL A 567 -5.17 7.32 -22.50
CA VAL A 567 -4.98 8.60 -21.81
C VAL A 567 -6.36 9.15 -21.45
N ALA A 568 -6.66 9.30 -20.17
CA ALA A 568 -7.97 9.73 -19.68
C ALA A 568 -7.85 10.78 -18.56
N PRO A 569 -8.94 11.51 -18.25
CA PRO A 569 -9.03 12.30 -17.03
C PRO A 569 -8.77 11.43 -15.79
N ALA A 570 -7.89 11.87 -14.89
CA ALA A 570 -7.62 11.15 -13.66
C ALA A 570 -8.86 11.12 -12.75
N PRO A 571 -9.27 9.94 -12.25
CA PRO A 571 -10.38 9.85 -11.31
C PRO A 571 -9.95 10.28 -9.90
N ILE A 572 -10.90 10.80 -9.13
CA ILE A 572 -10.73 11.08 -7.70
C ILE A 572 -11.63 10.16 -6.90
N THR A 573 -11.02 9.40 -5.98
CA THR A 573 -11.78 8.60 -5.00
C THR A 573 -12.44 9.56 -4.01
N PRO A 574 -13.78 9.48 -3.83
CA PRO A 574 -14.47 10.32 -2.86
C PRO A 574 -13.96 10.12 -1.43
N THR A 575 -13.85 11.20 -0.66
CA THR A 575 -13.42 11.17 0.74
C THR A 575 -14.43 10.55 1.69
N ASN A 576 -15.67 10.34 1.24
CA ASN A 576 -16.70 9.59 1.96
C ASN A 576 -16.77 8.11 1.55
N ALA A 577 -15.82 7.60 0.76
CA ALA A 577 -15.70 6.17 0.49
C ALA A 577 -15.48 5.39 1.81
N ASP A 578 -16.00 4.17 1.85
CA ASP A 578 -15.92 3.25 2.98
C ASP A 578 -15.79 1.82 2.45
N LEU A 579 -14.67 1.15 2.77
CA LEU A 579 -14.43 -0.25 2.40
C LEU A 579 -15.06 -1.24 3.39
N GLY A 580 -15.78 -0.75 4.41
CA GLY A 580 -16.44 -1.60 5.40
C GLY A 580 -15.52 -2.08 6.52
N TYR A 581 -14.32 -1.50 6.67
CA TYR A 581 -13.43 -1.84 7.77
C TYR A 581 -14.12 -1.62 9.14
N GLY A 582 -13.97 -2.61 10.02
CA GLY A 582 -14.59 -2.63 11.34
C GLY A 582 -16.05 -3.08 11.37
N THR A 583 -16.70 -3.27 10.21
CA THR A 583 -18.15 -3.57 10.15
C THR A 583 -18.48 -5.04 10.39
N ALA A 584 -17.61 -5.96 9.94
CA ALA A 584 -17.83 -7.38 10.12
C ALA A 584 -17.94 -7.75 11.61
N ARG A 585 -18.86 -8.66 11.93
CA ARG A 585 -19.14 -9.09 13.30
C ARG A 585 -18.35 -10.34 13.64
N ILE A 586 -17.28 -10.17 14.40
CA ILE A 586 -16.33 -11.23 14.74
C ILE A 586 -16.62 -11.75 16.13
N LEU A 587 -16.90 -13.05 16.23
CA LEU A 587 -17.07 -13.72 17.52
C LEU A 587 -15.70 -14.11 18.07
N VAL A 588 -15.40 -13.64 19.28
CA VAL A 588 -14.20 -14.04 20.03
C VAL A 588 -14.55 -14.54 21.42
N PRO A 589 -13.74 -15.43 22.02
CA PRO A 589 -13.96 -15.87 23.41
C PRO A 589 -13.79 -14.70 24.36
N ARG A 590 -14.73 -14.53 25.31
CA ARG A 590 -14.67 -13.45 26.30
C ARG A 590 -13.41 -13.51 27.18
N SER A 591 -12.81 -14.68 27.33
CA SER A 591 -11.54 -14.87 28.04
C SER A 591 -10.30 -14.39 27.28
N GLY A 592 -10.42 -14.04 26.00
CA GLY A 592 -9.30 -13.60 25.15
C GLY A 592 -8.37 -14.73 24.69
N GLY A 593 -8.73 -16.00 24.92
CA GLY A 593 -7.92 -17.17 24.54
C GLY A 593 -8.58 -18.07 23.49
N THR A 594 -8.27 -19.36 23.55
CA THR A 594 -8.81 -20.41 22.66
C THR A 594 -9.61 -21.46 23.46
N TYR A 595 -10.36 -22.31 22.77
CA TYR A 595 -11.18 -23.36 23.36
C TYR A 595 -11.21 -24.64 22.49
N PRO A 596 -11.47 -25.83 23.06
CA PRO A 596 -11.66 -27.07 22.31
C PRO A 596 -12.77 -26.96 21.25
N PRO A 597 -12.56 -27.44 20.00
CA PRO A 597 -13.59 -27.40 18.95
C PRO A 597 -14.92 -28.03 19.38
N GLY A 598 -16.04 -27.40 19.02
CA GLY A 598 -17.39 -27.87 19.35
C GLY A 598 -17.81 -27.60 20.80
N GLN A 599 -16.96 -27.00 21.63
CA GLN A 599 -17.33 -26.59 22.98
C GLN A 599 -18.09 -25.26 22.97
N ASN A 600 -19.20 -25.19 23.72
CA ASN A 600 -19.91 -23.94 23.94
C ASN A 600 -19.17 -23.09 24.99
N VAL A 601 -18.68 -21.92 24.59
CA VAL A 601 -17.96 -20.98 25.46
C VAL A 601 -18.64 -19.61 25.46
N SER A 602 -18.42 -18.82 26.52
CA SER A 602 -18.89 -17.43 26.54
C SER A 602 -18.11 -16.61 25.52
N THR A 603 -18.83 -16.01 24.57
CA THR A 603 -18.26 -15.17 23.52
C THR A 603 -18.69 -13.71 23.66
N ILE A 604 -17.94 -12.84 23.00
CA ILE A 604 -18.32 -11.46 22.68
C ILE A 604 -18.29 -11.28 21.17
N ILE A 605 -19.11 -10.36 20.67
CA ILE A 605 -19.10 -9.96 19.27
C ILE A 605 -18.39 -8.62 19.19
N LEU A 606 -17.35 -8.53 18.37
CA LEU A 606 -16.64 -7.31 18.03
C LEU A 606 -17.07 -6.85 16.63
N GLY A 607 -17.19 -5.54 16.43
CA GLY A 607 -17.57 -4.95 15.14
C GLY A 607 -19.04 -4.52 15.07
N GLY A 608 -19.31 -3.67 14.09
CA GLY A 608 -20.64 -3.10 13.84
C GLY A 608 -20.55 -1.91 12.88
N ASN A 609 -21.69 -1.48 12.36
CA ASN A 609 -21.71 -0.43 11.34
C ASN A 609 -21.52 0.98 11.91
N ASP A 610 -21.78 1.14 13.21
CA ASP A 610 -21.83 2.44 13.87
C ASP A 610 -20.42 2.94 14.22
N TYR A 611 -20.12 4.18 13.84
CA TYR A 611 -19.03 4.99 14.38
C TYR A 611 -19.59 6.35 14.84
N PRO A 612 -18.89 7.07 15.74
CA PRO A 612 -19.37 8.36 16.23
C PRO A 612 -19.47 9.42 15.11
N ASP A 613 -20.50 10.27 15.15
CA ASP A 613 -20.77 11.29 14.12
C ASP A 613 -19.55 12.18 13.81
N TYR A 614 -18.76 12.53 14.85
CA TYR A 614 -17.56 13.36 14.70
C TYR A 614 -16.50 12.75 13.76
N VAL A 615 -16.46 11.42 13.59
CA VAL A 615 -15.52 10.77 12.67
C VAL A 615 -15.82 11.21 11.23
N ASN A 616 -17.09 11.32 10.86
CA ASN A 616 -17.47 11.84 9.55
C ASN A 616 -17.29 13.34 9.42
N GLU A 617 -17.58 14.10 10.47
CA GLU A 617 -17.45 15.56 10.46
C GLU A 617 -15.99 16.02 10.30
N GLN A 618 -15.02 15.19 10.69
CA GLN A 618 -13.58 15.43 10.52
C GLN A 618 -13.06 15.14 9.09
N ARG A 619 -13.85 14.52 8.20
CA ARG A 619 -13.39 14.17 6.84
C ARG A 619 -13.04 15.41 6.03
N VAL A 620 -11.96 15.35 5.26
CA VAL A 620 -11.64 16.43 4.31
C VAL A 620 -12.64 16.39 3.15
N ALA A 621 -12.98 17.55 2.58
CA ALA A 621 -13.79 17.59 1.36
C ALA A 621 -13.06 16.89 0.21
N THR A 622 -13.80 16.19 -0.65
CA THR A 622 -13.22 15.60 -1.85
C THR A 622 -12.67 16.74 -2.74
N PRO A 623 -11.38 16.71 -3.10
CA PRO A 623 -10.80 17.75 -3.94
C PRO A 623 -11.54 17.86 -5.27
N ILE A 624 -11.71 19.09 -5.74
CA ILE A 624 -12.24 19.34 -7.09
C ILE A 624 -11.09 19.09 -8.07
N THR A 625 -11.33 18.23 -9.07
CA THR A 625 -10.37 18.01 -10.15
C THR A 625 -10.08 19.31 -10.91
N ARG A 626 -8.84 19.46 -11.40
CA ARG A 626 -8.48 20.57 -12.29
C ARG A 626 -8.80 20.27 -13.76
N ASN A 627 -9.31 19.08 -14.06
CA ASN A 627 -9.79 18.73 -15.40
C ASN A 627 -11.02 19.55 -15.76
N ASN A 628 -10.88 20.41 -16.77
CA ASN A 628 -11.97 21.23 -17.29
C ASN A 628 -11.78 21.49 -18.80
N GLY A 629 -12.88 21.70 -19.52
CA GLY A 629 -12.83 21.97 -20.96
C GLY A 629 -12.41 20.75 -21.79
N THR A 630 -11.45 20.95 -22.69
CA THR A 630 -10.97 19.92 -23.63
C THR A 630 -9.49 19.65 -23.39
N HIS A 631 -9.12 18.38 -23.26
CA HIS A 631 -7.73 17.96 -23.30
C HIS A 631 -7.36 17.56 -24.72
N VAL A 632 -6.21 18.02 -25.20
CA VAL A 632 -5.68 17.72 -26.53
C VAL A 632 -4.34 17.02 -26.40
N ILE A 633 -4.18 15.91 -27.11
CA ILE A 633 -2.93 15.15 -27.22
C ILE A 633 -2.41 15.34 -28.64
N HIS A 634 -1.27 15.99 -28.77
CA HIS A 634 -0.60 16.29 -30.04
C HIS A 634 0.41 15.19 -30.38
N PHE A 635 0.52 14.83 -31.65
CA PHE A 635 1.47 13.82 -32.14
C PHE A 635 1.84 14.06 -33.60
N GLY A 636 2.99 13.52 -34.02
CA GLY A 636 3.51 13.66 -35.38
C GLY A 636 4.17 15.01 -35.67
N GLY A 637 4.93 15.04 -36.76
CA GLY A 637 5.77 16.17 -37.16
C GLY A 637 6.71 16.61 -36.04
N GLN A 638 6.44 17.75 -35.41
CA GLN A 638 7.25 18.25 -34.29
C GLN A 638 6.88 17.65 -32.92
N TYR A 639 5.74 16.97 -32.80
CA TYR A 639 5.22 16.43 -31.55
C TYR A 639 5.50 14.93 -31.42
N ASP A 640 6.64 14.59 -30.83
CA ASP A 640 7.11 13.21 -30.65
C ASP A 640 6.43 12.44 -29.50
N SER A 641 5.10 12.37 -29.49
CA SER A 641 4.37 11.58 -28.48
C SER A 641 4.53 10.07 -28.72
N TYR A 642 5.00 9.33 -27.72
CA TYR A 642 5.28 7.89 -27.82
C TYR A 642 5.14 7.14 -26.49
N LEU A 643 4.86 5.85 -26.59
CA LEU A 643 5.02 4.87 -25.52
C LEU A 643 6.36 4.13 -25.69
N LEU A 644 7.18 4.11 -24.64
CA LEU A 644 8.44 3.37 -24.58
C LEU A 644 8.28 2.14 -23.69
N MET A 645 8.54 0.97 -24.24
CA MET A 645 8.36 -0.33 -23.57
C MET A 645 9.62 -1.19 -23.60
N PRO A 646 9.93 -1.92 -22.51
CA PRO A 646 10.97 -2.94 -22.48
C PRO A 646 10.43 -4.27 -23.01
N VAL A 647 10.87 -4.69 -24.21
CA VAL A 647 10.30 -5.84 -24.92
C VAL A 647 11.27 -7.02 -25.00
N ARG A 648 10.78 -8.23 -24.71
CA ARG A 648 11.47 -9.50 -24.97
C ARG A 648 10.69 -10.31 -26.01
N TYR A 649 11.34 -10.68 -27.11
CA TYR A 649 10.71 -11.47 -28.19
C TYR A 649 10.81 -12.97 -27.92
N ILE A 650 9.69 -13.70 -28.05
CA ILE A 650 9.58 -15.10 -27.58
C ILE A 650 10.26 -16.11 -28.53
N ASN A 651 10.58 -15.72 -29.79
CA ASN A 651 11.11 -16.64 -30.81
C ASN A 651 12.43 -16.21 -31.47
N GLN A 652 13.10 -15.16 -30.99
CA GLN A 652 14.45 -14.84 -31.46
C GLN A 652 15.46 -15.58 -30.60
N THR A 653 16.05 -16.65 -31.14
CA THR A 653 17.31 -17.17 -30.63
C THR A 653 18.29 -16.00 -30.53
N ASN A 654 18.69 -15.64 -29.31
CA ASN A 654 19.72 -14.64 -29.04
C ASN A 654 20.85 -14.78 -30.07
N PRO A 655 21.13 -13.77 -30.92
CA PRO A 655 22.40 -13.75 -31.61
C PRO A 655 23.45 -13.63 -30.51
N ARG A 656 24.18 -14.73 -30.27
CA ARG A 656 25.33 -14.74 -29.37
C ARG A 656 26.24 -13.57 -29.77
N PHE A 657 26.37 -12.57 -28.90
CA PHE A 657 27.42 -11.56 -28.99
C PHE A 657 28.72 -12.12 -28.40
#